data_AF-A0A5Q4ENT3-F1
#
_entry.id   AF-A0A5Q4ENT3-F1
#
_cell.length_a   1.000
_cell.length_b   1.000
_cell.length_c   1.000
_cell.angle_alpha   90.00
_cell.angle_beta   90.00
_cell.angle_gamma   90.00
#
_symmetry.space_group_name_H-M   'P 1'
#
loop_
_entity.id
_entity.type
_entity.pdbx_description
1 polymer ?
#
loop_
_entity_poly.entity_id
_entity_poly.type
_entity_poly.pdbx_seq_one_letter_code
_entity_poly.pdbx_strand_id
1 'polypeptide(L)'
;MPRSDVWLAVASDRPEVCRLVLPAWRERGYRVALLKIGSGWEAPADRSAACERRPGWAAAINRLGRTLIPKDAGAVVAGADWLTPDPDLEAARLATEMLDRFPDGFGVMLPGGADGAGVVRGVWLGRGWIDRMYAGAGGLFDGHHGVAAEQEAVALATEMGVLWRREDVKQVRHPELGAGEVMAPVCAETEELHALDAPLHEARRAAGYPGHEPIEADDARAATAQPARPAAALPDIAERLMREALEHCARKGWARVGVYGAGLHTLRAGAALAQPPVEIVCIIDDNPDMAGRRLWRIPLVSRSEAGGLALDAVVISSDSIEEKLAAAAAPLREAGTRVLCLYDDEAQARLGERKLTAMFYPAFADAGQFTEHFHRMLWYLRPMLGDIEAVILPHALEDPTPGPAPAHLDSSLRRFEPEFCGKIRLVRADDDAAMTESAAAADVMLLWKAVEGTGEMWPPPPASRKPRKLFRVEHETNPHAGSNYLACSEQMNPRQKWDVEASAAKLADFLERGFGDNGYIFGTGPSLSAAMERDFSDGACIACNSMVCNPALMERLNPIAIAVADPIFHAGCSSYAGEFREHLATMMRRYDCPLFVPWRDYRVYMSNLDEDLRGRIIGVPGVRSDRPNLDLGSRFEVVITRNILTYFLLPIACTLFRTVNIMGCDGRPLKENDYFWRHDPSSQLVGRMKEIRDAHPGFFAIDYNEYYTAHCDTLRRWIESAEAQGRIIRNLSASHIPVLKEREAMLEGV
;
A
#
# COMPACT_ATOMS: atom_id res chain seq x y z
N MET A 1 -6.30 -30.77 29.40
CA MET A 1 -6.78 -29.80 30.39
C MET A 1 -8.31 -29.88 30.42
N PRO A 2 -9.02 -29.46 31.48
CA PRO A 2 -10.48 -29.46 31.43
C PRO A 2 -10.95 -28.49 30.33
N ARG A 3 -12.00 -28.87 29.58
CA ARG A 3 -12.63 -28.05 28.52
C ARG A 3 -13.20 -26.71 29.03
N SER A 4 -13.06 -26.40 30.32
CA SER A 4 -13.61 -25.22 30.98
C SER A 4 -12.78 -23.95 30.83
N ASP A 5 -11.63 -23.99 30.13
CA ASP A 5 -10.79 -22.82 29.93
C ASP A 5 -11.46 -21.81 28.98
N VAL A 6 -11.60 -20.57 29.45
CA VAL A 6 -12.12 -19.43 28.68
C VAL A 6 -11.02 -18.43 28.43
N TRP A 7 -10.91 -17.98 27.19
CA TRP A 7 -9.96 -16.96 26.79
C TRP A 7 -10.67 -15.68 26.39
N LEU A 8 -10.21 -14.55 26.91
CA LEU A 8 -10.47 -13.23 26.35
C LEU A 8 -9.49 -12.97 25.21
N ALA A 9 -9.98 -12.76 24.01
CA ALA A 9 -9.21 -12.25 22.88
C ALA A 9 -9.44 -10.75 22.76
N VAL A 10 -8.37 -9.95 22.85
CA VAL A 10 -8.44 -8.48 22.76
C VAL A 10 -7.31 -7.96 21.88
N ALA A 11 -7.60 -6.94 21.08
CA ALA A 11 -6.61 -6.17 20.35
C ALA A 11 -6.66 -4.71 20.81
N SER A 12 -5.51 -4.13 21.12
CA SER A 12 -5.43 -2.77 21.67
C SER A 12 -4.11 -2.11 21.33
N ASP A 13 -4.13 -0.78 21.21
CA ASP A 13 -3.01 0.16 21.18
C ASP A 13 -2.98 1.04 22.44
N ARG A 14 -3.82 0.74 23.45
CA ARG A 14 -4.02 1.53 24.67
C ARG A 14 -3.44 0.80 25.88
N PRO A 15 -2.13 0.91 26.14
CA PRO A 15 -1.48 0.19 27.22
C PRO A 15 -2.08 0.50 28.60
N GLU A 16 -2.46 1.74 28.84
CA GLU A 16 -3.10 2.19 30.08
C GLU A 16 -4.47 1.56 30.29
N VAL A 17 -5.31 1.51 29.25
CA VAL A 17 -6.63 0.86 29.31
C VAL A 17 -6.46 -0.65 29.56
N CYS A 18 -5.52 -1.30 28.86
CA CYS A 18 -5.23 -2.72 29.08
C CYS A 18 -4.76 -3.02 30.50
N ARG A 19 -3.90 -2.17 31.09
CA ARG A 19 -3.42 -2.35 32.48
C ARG A 19 -4.55 -2.19 33.50
N LEU A 20 -5.53 -1.35 33.18
CA LEU A 20 -6.70 -1.12 34.02
C LEU A 20 -7.70 -2.28 33.94
N VAL A 21 -8.05 -2.71 32.72
CA VAL A 21 -9.21 -3.59 32.48
C VAL A 21 -8.88 -5.08 32.56
N LEU A 22 -7.73 -5.50 32.02
CA LEU A 22 -7.40 -6.93 31.92
C LEU A 22 -7.24 -7.65 33.27
N PRO A 23 -6.79 -7.02 34.38
CA PRO A 23 -6.79 -7.65 35.69
C PRO A 23 -8.17 -8.16 36.13
N ALA A 24 -9.24 -7.38 35.90
CA ALA A 24 -10.60 -7.76 36.28
C ALA A 24 -11.04 -9.07 35.58
N TRP A 25 -10.69 -9.26 34.30
CA TRP A 25 -10.93 -10.53 33.61
C TRP A 25 -10.17 -11.69 34.25
N ARG A 26 -8.90 -11.49 34.60
CA ARG A 26 -8.10 -12.56 35.20
C ARG A 26 -8.60 -12.96 36.58
N GLU A 27 -9.08 -12.00 37.37
CA GLU A 27 -9.67 -12.25 38.69
C GLU A 27 -10.94 -13.10 38.61
N ARG A 28 -11.71 -13.00 37.52
CA ARG A 28 -12.89 -13.86 37.25
C ARG A 28 -12.54 -15.19 36.56
N GLY A 29 -11.25 -15.56 36.51
CA GLY A 29 -10.77 -16.83 35.98
C GLY A 29 -10.58 -16.90 34.46
N TYR A 30 -10.62 -15.78 33.73
CA TYR A 30 -10.33 -15.77 32.30
C TYR A 30 -8.82 -15.77 32.04
N ARG A 31 -8.40 -16.48 30.99
CA ARG A 31 -7.08 -16.30 30.36
C ARG A 31 -7.15 -15.14 29.37
N VAL A 32 -6.05 -14.44 29.15
CA VAL A 32 -6.02 -13.29 28.22
C VAL A 32 -5.03 -13.51 27.08
N ALA A 33 -5.52 -13.43 25.85
CA ALA A 33 -4.73 -13.33 24.63
C ALA A 33 -4.82 -11.89 24.08
N LEU A 34 -3.69 -11.18 24.04
CA LEU A 34 -3.62 -9.78 23.66
C LEU A 34 -2.82 -9.57 22.36
N LEU A 35 -3.43 -8.93 21.37
CA LEU A 35 -2.70 -8.38 20.22
C LEU A 35 -2.33 -6.92 20.53
N LYS A 36 -1.05 -6.68 20.80
CA LYS A 36 -0.46 -5.36 21.04
C LYS A 36 -0.26 -4.64 19.71
N ILE A 37 -0.96 -3.54 19.52
CA ILE A 37 -0.78 -2.66 18.36
C ILE A 37 0.30 -1.63 18.72
N GLY A 38 1.32 -1.52 17.87
CA GLY A 38 2.56 -0.81 18.18
C GLY A 38 3.56 -1.68 18.98
N SER A 39 4.77 -1.17 19.17
CA SER A 39 5.87 -1.89 19.82
C SER A 39 6.18 -1.34 21.22
N GLY A 40 6.79 -2.18 22.06
CA GLY A 40 7.49 -1.72 23.28
C GLY A 40 6.68 -1.56 24.56
N TRP A 41 5.42 -2.01 24.63
CA TRP A 41 4.65 -1.96 25.88
C TRP A 41 4.23 -3.34 26.40
N GLU A 42 4.07 -3.41 27.72
CA GLU A 42 3.62 -4.58 28.46
C GLU A 42 2.25 -4.35 29.10
N ALA A 43 1.47 -5.43 29.17
CA ALA A 43 0.15 -5.49 29.78
C ALA A 43 -0.08 -6.88 30.39
N PRO A 44 -1.01 -7.01 31.35
CA PRO A 44 -1.18 -8.23 32.14
C PRO A 44 -1.94 -9.32 31.35
N ALA A 45 -1.37 -9.83 30.26
CA ALA A 45 -1.91 -10.92 29.45
C ALA A 45 -1.20 -12.26 29.68
N ASP A 46 -1.90 -13.38 29.52
CA ASP A 46 -1.28 -14.73 29.57
C ASP A 46 -0.48 -15.03 28.32
N ARG A 47 -0.95 -14.56 27.15
CA ARG A 47 -0.26 -14.63 25.86
C ARG A 47 -0.42 -13.31 25.15
N SER A 48 0.65 -12.86 24.50
CA SER A 48 0.57 -11.68 23.64
C SER A 48 1.35 -11.86 22.35
N ALA A 49 0.91 -11.13 21.33
CA ALA A 49 1.65 -10.92 20.10
C ALA A 49 1.69 -9.42 19.80
N ALA A 50 2.66 -8.96 19.02
CA ALA A 50 2.72 -7.59 18.56
C ALA A 50 2.37 -7.51 17.06
N CYS A 51 1.74 -6.40 16.67
CA CYS A 51 1.61 -5.99 15.29
C CYS A 51 1.81 -4.49 15.17
N GLU A 52 2.49 -4.05 14.11
CA GLU A 52 2.75 -2.62 13.91
C GLU A 52 1.49 -1.84 13.52
N ARG A 53 0.58 -2.50 12.79
CA ARG A 53 -0.69 -1.92 12.34
C ARG A 53 -1.86 -2.78 12.77
N ARG A 54 -2.96 -2.09 13.06
CA ARG A 54 -4.26 -2.70 13.39
C ARG A 54 -4.80 -3.44 12.14
N PRO A 55 -4.93 -4.78 12.14
CA PRO A 55 -5.37 -5.54 10.97
C PRO A 55 -6.90 -5.51 10.74
N GLY A 56 -7.65 -4.68 11.47
CA GLY A 56 -9.09 -4.81 11.66
C GLY A 56 -9.41 -5.59 12.94
N TRP A 57 -10.50 -5.25 13.62
CA TRP A 57 -10.86 -5.89 14.90
C TRP A 57 -11.15 -7.39 14.73
N ALA A 58 -11.99 -7.76 13.75
CA ALA A 58 -12.33 -9.15 13.49
C ALA A 58 -11.11 -10.01 13.13
N ALA A 59 -10.27 -9.51 12.23
CA ALA A 59 -9.03 -10.17 11.83
C ALA A 59 -8.06 -10.34 13.00
N ALA A 60 -7.98 -9.36 13.90
CA ALA A 60 -7.16 -9.46 15.11
C ALA A 60 -7.66 -10.57 16.05
N ILE A 61 -8.97 -10.62 16.31
CA ILE A 61 -9.58 -11.67 17.15
C ILE A 61 -9.37 -13.06 16.52
N ASN A 62 -9.62 -13.21 15.22
CA ASN A 62 -9.41 -14.47 14.50
C ASN A 62 -7.94 -14.92 14.53
N ARG A 63 -7.00 -13.97 14.39
CA ARG A 63 -5.56 -14.26 14.53
C ARG A 63 -5.25 -14.81 15.92
N LEU A 64 -5.70 -14.14 16.98
CA LEU A 64 -5.50 -14.59 18.36
C LEU A 64 -6.10 -15.98 18.60
N GLY A 65 -7.32 -16.23 18.13
CA GLY A 65 -8.02 -17.50 18.23
C GLY A 65 -7.32 -18.67 17.53
N ARG A 66 -6.55 -18.39 16.47
CA ARG A 66 -5.78 -19.38 15.72
C ARG A 66 -4.37 -19.58 16.25
N THR A 67 -3.68 -18.51 16.63
CA THR A 67 -2.22 -18.57 16.90
C THR A 67 -1.86 -18.59 18.37
N LEU A 68 -2.61 -17.87 19.22
CA LEU A 68 -2.25 -17.75 20.64
C LEU A 68 -3.16 -18.59 21.53
N ILE A 69 -4.44 -18.71 21.22
CA ILE A 69 -5.38 -19.43 22.07
C ILE A 69 -5.25 -20.94 21.83
N PRO A 70 -5.05 -21.75 22.89
CA PRO A 70 -5.00 -23.21 22.78
C PRO A 70 -6.23 -23.81 22.09
N LYS A 71 -6.01 -24.88 21.32
CA LYS A 71 -7.07 -25.59 20.59
C LYS A 71 -8.06 -26.30 21.52
N ASP A 72 -7.67 -26.57 22.77
CA ASP A 72 -8.51 -27.17 23.80
C ASP A 72 -9.25 -26.17 24.69
N ALA A 73 -9.12 -24.85 24.43
CA ALA A 73 -9.97 -23.84 25.05
C ALA A 73 -11.44 -24.10 24.69
N GLY A 74 -12.34 -24.03 25.66
CA GLY A 74 -13.76 -24.30 25.44
C GLY A 74 -14.48 -23.17 24.71
N ALA A 75 -14.15 -21.93 25.08
CA ALA A 75 -14.74 -20.73 24.51
C ALA A 75 -13.73 -19.57 24.44
N VAL A 76 -13.99 -18.66 23.51
CA VAL A 76 -13.26 -17.40 23.35
C VAL A 76 -14.23 -16.23 23.39
N VAL A 77 -13.97 -15.26 24.26
CA VAL A 77 -14.68 -13.97 24.27
C VAL A 77 -13.97 -13.04 23.30
N ALA A 78 -14.67 -12.63 22.24
CA ALA A 78 -14.21 -11.59 21.32
C ALA A 78 -14.45 -10.22 21.97
N GLY A 79 -13.50 -9.76 22.79
CA GLY A 79 -13.69 -8.59 23.66
C GLY A 79 -13.13 -7.29 23.09
N ALA A 80 -13.63 -6.18 23.64
CA ALA A 80 -12.99 -4.88 23.53
C ALA A 80 -12.10 -4.61 24.74
N ASP A 81 -11.05 -3.82 24.55
CA ASP A 81 -10.07 -3.49 25.60
C ASP A 81 -10.64 -2.66 26.76
N TRP A 82 -11.83 -2.08 26.60
CA TRP A 82 -12.54 -1.27 27.60
C TRP A 82 -13.66 -2.01 28.36
N LEU A 83 -13.93 -3.28 28.01
CA LEU A 83 -15.01 -4.09 28.57
C LEU A 83 -14.53 -4.87 29.81
N THR A 84 -15.31 -4.95 30.88
CA THR A 84 -15.04 -5.81 32.06
C THR A 84 -15.94 -7.03 32.09
N PRO A 85 -15.52 -8.14 32.72
CA PRO A 85 -16.37 -9.33 32.87
C PRO A 85 -17.55 -9.05 33.79
N ASP A 86 -18.47 -10.01 33.85
CA ASP A 86 -19.50 -10.03 34.89
C ASP A 86 -18.86 -10.19 36.28
N PRO A 87 -19.17 -9.28 37.24
CA PRO A 87 -18.56 -9.31 38.57
C PRO A 87 -19.05 -10.47 39.44
N ASP A 88 -20.19 -11.08 39.11
CA ASP A 88 -20.88 -12.09 39.89
C ASP A 88 -20.74 -13.50 39.29
N LEU A 89 -20.31 -13.62 38.03
CA LEU A 89 -20.11 -14.92 37.35
C LEU A 89 -18.64 -15.25 37.02
N GLU A 90 -18.21 -16.46 37.37
CA GLU A 90 -16.87 -16.99 37.08
C GLU A 90 -16.78 -17.53 35.64
N ALA A 91 -15.62 -17.37 35.00
CA ALA A 91 -15.37 -17.83 33.63
C ALA A 91 -15.65 -19.32 33.45
N ALA A 92 -15.13 -20.16 34.36
CA ALA A 92 -15.26 -21.62 34.28
C ALA A 92 -16.72 -22.08 34.35
N ARG A 93 -17.55 -21.38 35.13
CA ARG A 93 -18.99 -21.65 35.21
C ARG A 93 -19.66 -21.35 33.87
N LEU A 94 -19.41 -20.16 33.31
CA LEU A 94 -19.98 -19.76 32.01
C LEU A 94 -19.52 -20.69 30.87
N ALA A 95 -18.26 -21.12 30.88
CA ALA A 95 -17.73 -22.10 29.92
C ALA A 95 -18.48 -23.43 30.00
N THR A 96 -18.70 -23.93 31.22
CA THR A 96 -19.41 -25.19 31.46
C THR A 96 -20.84 -25.08 30.95
N GLU A 97 -21.56 -24.03 31.34
CA GLU A 97 -22.94 -23.82 30.88
C GLU A 97 -23.03 -23.66 29.34
N MET A 98 -22.05 -23.02 28.71
CA MET A 98 -21.97 -22.89 27.24
C MET A 98 -21.69 -24.23 26.56
N LEU A 99 -20.79 -25.04 27.09
CA LEU A 99 -20.47 -26.36 26.52
C LEU A 99 -21.56 -27.40 26.80
N ASP A 100 -22.30 -27.29 27.90
CA ASP A 100 -23.50 -28.10 28.14
C ASP A 100 -24.57 -27.80 27.08
N ARG A 101 -24.68 -26.53 26.66
CA ARG A 101 -25.59 -26.08 25.60
C ARG A 101 -25.08 -26.45 24.20
N PHE A 102 -23.79 -26.32 23.95
CA PHE A 102 -23.11 -26.59 22.69
C PHE A 102 -21.96 -27.60 22.91
N PRO A 103 -22.24 -28.91 22.99
CA PRO A 103 -21.24 -29.93 23.39
C PRO A 103 -20.01 -30.04 22.49
N ASP A 104 -20.15 -29.64 21.23
CA ASP A 104 -19.07 -29.60 20.23
C ASP A 104 -18.46 -28.19 20.08
N GLY A 105 -18.90 -27.24 20.90
CA GLY A 105 -18.53 -25.83 20.85
C GLY A 105 -19.05 -25.08 19.62
N PHE A 106 -20.00 -25.61 18.86
CA PHE A 106 -20.63 -24.89 17.74
C PHE A 106 -21.77 -24.01 18.24
N GLY A 107 -21.42 -22.83 18.72
CA GLY A 107 -22.42 -21.85 19.12
C GLY A 107 -21.81 -20.52 19.49
N VAL A 108 -22.69 -19.52 19.52
CA VAL A 108 -22.36 -18.17 19.95
C VAL A 108 -23.23 -17.84 21.16
N MET A 109 -22.60 -17.40 22.26
CA MET A 109 -23.32 -16.87 23.42
C MET A 109 -23.22 -15.34 23.43
N LEU A 110 -24.35 -14.68 23.60
CA LEU A 110 -24.47 -13.22 23.67
C LEU A 110 -24.89 -12.81 25.09
N PRO A 111 -23.97 -12.18 25.87
CA PRO A 111 -24.30 -11.58 27.17
C PRO A 111 -25.36 -10.48 27.03
N GLY A 112 -26.19 -10.30 28.05
CA GLY A 112 -27.17 -9.22 28.12
C GLY A 112 -26.78 -8.17 29.15
N GLY A 113 -26.71 -6.93 28.69
CA GLY A 113 -26.24 -5.82 29.50
C GLY A 113 -26.42 -4.56 28.68
N ALA A 114 -27.60 -3.96 28.80
CA ALA A 114 -27.92 -2.74 28.11
C ALA A 114 -27.37 -1.55 28.90
N ASP A 115 -26.41 -0.83 28.33
CA ASP A 115 -26.28 0.62 28.50
C ASP A 115 -27.52 1.37 27.92
N GLY A 116 -28.65 0.70 27.68
CA GLY A 116 -29.79 1.20 26.90
C GLY A 116 -29.51 1.37 25.39
N ALA A 117 -28.26 1.26 24.94
CA ALA A 117 -27.83 1.66 23.60
C ALA A 117 -27.84 0.55 22.52
N GLY A 118 -28.23 -0.70 22.87
CA GLY A 118 -28.33 -1.79 21.89
C GLY A 118 -27.00 -2.23 21.25
N VAL A 119 -25.86 -1.82 21.80
CA VAL A 119 -24.54 -2.20 21.30
C VAL A 119 -24.21 -3.61 21.81
N VAL A 120 -24.00 -4.55 20.88
CA VAL A 120 -23.43 -5.87 21.19
C VAL A 120 -22.01 -5.65 21.70
N ARG A 121 -21.64 -6.31 22.81
CA ARG A 121 -20.32 -6.18 23.41
C ARG A 121 -19.85 -7.54 23.90
N GLY A 122 -18.78 -8.07 23.31
CA GLY A 122 -18.08 -9.23 23.86
C GLY A 122 -18.74 -10.57 23.56
N VAL A 123 -19.00 -10.87 22.28
CA VAL A 123 -19.59 -12.17 21.91
C VAL A 123 -18.69 -13.35 22.33
N TRP A 124 -19.31 -14.39 22.87
CA TRP A 124 -18.62 -15.65 23.21
C TRP A 124 -18.73 -16.60 22.04
N LEU A 125 -17.59 -17.04 21.53
CA LEU A 125 -17.45 -17.94 20.41
C LEU A 125 -16.97 -19.29 20.95
N GLY A 126 -17.78 -20.33 20.77
CA GLY A 126 -17.35 -21.69 21.11
C GLY A 126 -16.20 -22.13 20.19
N ARG A 127 -15.33 -23.03 20.67
CA ARG A 127 -14.19 -23.49 19.85
C ARG A 127 -14.63 -24.10 18.51
N GLY A 128 -15.71 -24.88 18.53
CA GLY A 128 -16.30 -25.47 17.33
C GLY A 128 -16.74 -24.44 16.30
N TRP A 129 -17.26 -23.29 16.73
CA TRP A 129 -17.59 -22.16 15.86
C TRP A 129 -16.33 -21.58 15.20
N ILE A 130 -15.31 -21.28 15.99
CA ILE A 130 -14.05 -20.68 15.51
C ILE A 130 -13.34 -21.57 14.48
N ASP A 131 -13.35 -22.88 14.70
CA ASP A 131 -12.64 -23.82 13.83
C ASP A 131 -13.40 -24.15 12.53
N ARG A 132 -14.71 -23.91 12.45
CA ARG A 132 -15.53 -24.28 11.29
C ARG A 132 -15.97 -23.10 10.44
N MET A 133 -16.32 -21.98 11.06
CA MET A 133 -16.84 -20.82 10.32
C MET A 133 -15.78 -20.25 9.38
N TYR A 134 -16.26 -19.67 8.28
CA TYR A 134 -15.40 -19.03 7.27
C TYR A 134 -14.29 -19.96 6.75
N ALA A 135 -14.64 -21.23 6.48
CA ALA A 135 -13.69 -22.27 6.08
C ALA A 135 -12.51 -22.46 7.06
N GLY A 136 -12.75 -22.28 8.36
CA GLY A 136 -11.74 -22.37 9.42
C GLY A 136 -10.82 -21.15 9.52
N ALA A 137 -11.15 -20.04 8.85
CA ALA A 137 -10.41 -18.78 8.99
C ALA A 137 -10.60 -18.12 10.36
N GLY A 138 -11.66 -18.47 11.09
CA GLY A 138 -11.95 -17.97 12.43
C GLY A 138 -13.46 -17.87 12.68
N GLY A 139 -13.85 -17.20 13.76
CA GLY A 139 -15.25 -17.05 14.14
C GLY A 139 -15.94 -15.79 13.63
N LEU A 140 -15.20 -14.88 13.00
CA LEU A 140 -15.68 -13.56 12.54
C LEU A 140 -15.29 -13.31 11.08
N PHE A 141 -15.99 -12.44 10.37
CA PHE A 141 -15.58 -12.03 9.02
C PHE A 141 -14.44 -11.00 9.09
N ASP A 142 -13.26 -11.33 8.55
CA ASP A 142 -12.02 -10.52 8.66
C ASP A 142 -12.16 -9.09 8.11
N GLY A 143 -13.13 -8.81 7.24
CA GLY A 143 -13.32 -7.49 6.63
C GLY A 143 -13.96 -6.44 7.54
N HIS A 144 -14.47 -6.80 8.72
CA HIS A 144 -15.06 -5.84 9.65
C HIS A 144 -14.01 -5.25 10.61
N HIS A 145 -14.12 -3.95 10.84
CA HIS A 145 -13.19 -3.17 11.66
C HIS A 145 -13.68 -2.90 13.09
N GLY A 146 -14.97 -3.09 13.36
CA GLY A 146 -15.62 -2.89 14.66
C GLY A 146 -16.85 -3.79 14.86
N VAL A 147 -17.92 -3.22 15.43
CA VAL A 147 -19.11 -3.94 15.94
C VAL A 147 -19.89 -4.75 14.89
N ALA A 148 -19.73 -4.42 13.60
CA ALA A 148 -20.40 -5.13 12.52
C ALA A 148 -20.00 -6.61 12.43
N ALA A 149 -18.80 -6.96 12.90
CA ALA A 149 -18.36 -8.36 12.95
C ALA A 149 -19.17 -9.18 13.97
N GLU A 150 -19.46 -8.58 15.13
CA GLU A 150 -20.27 -9.22 16.17
C GLU A 150 -21.74 -9.33 15.70
N GLN A 151 -22.26 -8.29 15.06
CA GLN A 151 -23.61 -8.31 14.48
C GLN A 151 -23.77 -9.41 13.44
N GLU A 152 -22.78 -9.60 12.55
CA GLU A 152 -22.78 -10.68 11.56
C GLU A 152 -22.71 -12.06 12.24
N ALA A 153 -21.83 -12.25 13.22
CA ALA A 153 -21.75 -13.51 13.96
C ALA A 153 -23.06 -13.85 14.70
N VAL A 154 -23.71 -12.85 15.31
CA VAL A 154 -25.00 -13.01 15.98
C VAL A 154 -26.11 -13.32 14.97
N ALA A 155 -26.13 -12.65 13.82
CA ALA A 155 -27.11 -12.90 12.77
C ALA A 155 -27.00 -14.34 12.22
N LEU A 156 -25.79 -14.76 11.87
CA LEU A 156 -25.49 -16.12 11.41
C LEU A 156 -25.83 -17.17 12.45
N ALA A 157 -25.43 -16.97 13.71
CA ALA A 157 -25.76 -17.90 14.79
C ALA A 157 -27.27 -17.99 15.03
N THR A 158 -28.02 -16.89 14.84
CA THR A 158 -29.48 -16.87 14.90
C THR A 158 -30.08 -17.70 13.77
N GLU A 159 -29.64 -17.47 12.52
CA GLU A 159 -30.10 -18.19 11.34
C GLU A 159 -29.85 -19.70 11.44
N MET A 160 -28.70 -20.08 12.00
CA MET A 160 -28.30 -21.47 12.22
C MET A 160 -28.93 -22.11 13.47
N GLY A 161 -29.67 -21.36 14.29
CA GLY A 161 -30.27 -21.87 15.53
C GLY A 161 -29.27 -22.20 16.64
N VAL A 162 -28.07 -21.62 16.60
CA VAL A 162 -26.97 -21.84 17.55
C VAL A 162 -26.56 -20.58 18.33
N LEU A 163 -27.45 -19.58 18.38
CA LEU A 163 -27.32 -18.43 19.26
C LEU A 163 -27.93 -18.73 20.64
N TRP A 164 -27.20 -18.38 21.71
CA TRP A 164 -27.69 -18.40 23.08
C TRP A 164 -27.60 -17.01 23.73
N ARG A 165 -28.74 -16.41 24.08
CA ARG A 165 -28.80 -15.11 24.76
C ARG A 165 -28.82 -15.30 26.27
N ARG A 166 -27.99 -14.52 26.97
CA ARG A 166 -27.81 -14.59 28.44
C ARG A 166 -28.01 -13.23 29.09
N GLU A 167 -29.27 -12.86 29.27
CA GLU A 167 -29.69 -11.59 29.88
C GLU A 167 -29.20 -11.38 31.32
N ASP A 168 -28.81 -12.46 31.99
CA ASP A 168 -28.25 -12.47 33.33
C ASP A 168 -26.73 -12.21 33.37
N VAL A 169 -26.02 -12.29 32.23
CA VAL A 169 -24.56 -12.08 32.14
C VAL A 169 -24.26 -10.66 31.72
N LYS A 170 -23.69 -9.87 32.62
CA LYS A 170 -23.45 -8.44 32.45
C LYS A 170 -21.99 -8.15 32.15
N GLN A 171 -21.67 -7.89 30.89
CA GLN A 171 -20.39 -7.30 30.52
C GLN A 171 -20.56 -5.79 30.34
N VAL A 172 -19.86 -5.02 31.17
CA VAL A 172 -20.04 -3.56 31.26
C VAL A 172 -18.75 -2.82 30.96
N ARG A 173 -18.85 -1.53 30.69
CA ARG A 173 -17.68 -0.66 30.61
C ARG A 173 -16.99 -0.59 31.97
N HIS A 174 -15.65 -0.59 31.99
CA HIS A 174 -14.90 -0.35 33.22
C HIS A 174 -15.33 0.99 33.86
N PRO A 175 -15.66 1.04 35.16
CA PRO A 175 -16.26 2.22 35.79
C PRO A 175 -15.35 3.46 35.78
N GLU A 176 -14.03 3.26 35.77
CA GLU A 176 -13.04 4.35 35.71
C GLU A 176 -12.83 4.93 34.30
N LEU A 177 -13.33 4.28 33.24
CA LEU A 177 -13.25 4.83 31.90
C LEU A 177 -14.41 5.81 31.69
N GLY A 178 -14.06 7.08 31.45
CA GLY A 178 -15.05 8.13 31.18
C GLY A 178 -15.87 7.82 29.93
N ALA A 179 -17.13 8.28 29.88
CA ALA A 179 -18.00 8.05 28.71
C ALA A 179 -17.39 8.60 27.40
N GLY A 180 -16.57 9.65 27.46
CA GLY A 180 -15.86 10.23 26.32
C GLY A 180 -14.56 9.51 25.92
N GLU A 181 -13.90 8.81 26.84
CA GLU A 181 -12.63 8.10 26.56
C GLU A 181 -12.83 6.78 25.81
N VAL A 182 -14.06 6.23 25.87
CA VAL A 182 -14.40 4.95 25.23
C VAL A 182 -14.76 5.10 23.75
N MET A 183 -15.16 6.30 23.33
CA MET A 183 -15.62 6.57 21.97
C MET A 183 -14.63 7.35 21.12
N ALA A 184 -13.56 7.88 21.71
CA ALA A 184 -12.47 8.47 20.93
C ALA A 184 -11.78 7.35 20.12
N PRO A 185 -11.91 7.35 18.79
CA PRO A 185 -11.17 6.44 17.95
C PRO A 185 -9.69 6.77 18.06
N VAL A 186 -8.88 5.73 18.19
CA VAL A 186 -7.46 5.89 18.54
C VAL A 186 -6.66 6.57 17.42
N CYS A 187 -7.22 6.61 16.21
CA CYS A 187 -6.78 7.49 15.14
C CYS A 187 -7.93 7.76 14.14
N ALA A 188 -7.82 8.84 13.37
CA ALA A 188 -8.76 9.19 12.29
C ALA A 188 -8.96 8.05 11.28
N GLU A 189 -7.94 7.22 11.05
CA GLU A 189 -8.01 6.04 10.18
C GLU A 189 -9.02 5.00 10.70
N THR A 190 -9.24 4.93 12.02
CA THR A 190 -10.22 4.00 12.62
C THR A 190 -11.66 4.50 12.45
N GLU A 191 -11.90 5.82 12.42
CA GLU A 191 -13.24 6.38 12.13
C GLU A 191 -13.66 6.12 10.69
N GLU A 192 -12.76 6.37 9.75
CA GLU A 192 -13.04 6.16 8.33
C GLU A 192 -13.34 4.69 8.05
N LEU A 193 -12.58 3.76 8.67
CA LEU A 193 -12.82 2.33 8.53
C LEU A 193 -14.11 1.88 9.22
N HIS A 194 -14.42 2.37 10.43
CA HIS A 194 -15.70 2.09 11.09
C HIS A 194 -16.91 2.62 10.30
N ALA A 195 -16.75 3.75 9.59
CA ALA A 195 -17.80 4.27 8.72
C ALA A 195 -18.10 3.36 7.51
N LEU A 196 -17.15 2.50 7.12
CA LEU A 196 -17.33 1.52 6.04
C LEU A 196 -18.00 0.22 6.51
N ASP A 197 -17.94 -0.10 7.80
CA ASP A 197 -18.48 -1.34 8.36
C ASP A 197 -20.00 -1.45 8.17
N ALA A 198 -20.76 -0.38 8.40
CA ALA A 198 -22.23 -0.46 8.30
C ALA A 198 -22.70 -0.71 6.85
N PRO A 199 -22.24 0.04 5.83
CA PRO A 199 -22.53 -0.27 4.44
C PRO A 199 -22.07 -1.67 4.02
N LEU A 200 -20.89 -2.11 4.47
CA LEU A 200 -20.37 -3.44 4.17
C LEU A 200 -21.24 -4.55 4.78
N HIS A 201 -21.62 -4.39 6.06
CA HIS A 201 -22.50 -5.32 6.76
C HIS A 201 -23.85 -5.45 6.07
N GLU A 202 -24.46 -4.33 5.69
CA GLU A 202 -25.74 -4.31 4.97
C GLU A 202 -25.62 -4.99 3.60
N ALA A 203 -24.55 -4.72 2.85
CA ALA A 203 -24.30 -5.37 1.57
C ALA A 203 -24.09 -6.89 1.72
N ARG A 204 -23.32 -7.33 2.73
CA ARG A 204 -23.11 -8.74 3.03
C ARG A 204 -24.40 -9.42 3.47
N ARG A 205 -25.19 -8.77 4.34
CA ARG A 205 -26.49 -9.28 4.79
C ARG A 205 -27.43 -9.49 3.60
N ALA A 206 -27.52 -8.51 2.69
CA ALA A 206 -28.32 -8.63 1.47
C ALA A 206 -27.85 -9.79 0.56
N ALA A 207 -26.56 -10.13 0.61
CA ALA A 207 -25.97 -11.24 -0.12
C ALA A 207 -25.97 -12.59 0.63
N GLY A 208 -26.57 -12.69 1.82
CA GLY A 208 -26.57 -13.91 2.63
C GLY A 208 -25.20 -14.24 3.25
N TYR A 209 -24.42 -13.21 3.61
CA TYR A 209 -23.11 -13.31 4.27
C TYR A 209 -22.14 -14.28 3.56
N PRO A 210 -21.75 -14.02 2.29
CA PRO A 210 -21.00 -14.99 1.50
C PRO A 210 -19.69 -15.44 2.18
N GLY A 211 -19.41 -16.74 2.08
CA GLY A 211 -18.21 -17.39 2.61
C GLY A 211 -18.29 -17.75 4.10
N HIS A 212 -19.46 -17.62 4.73
CA HIS A 212 -19.66 -17.96 6.14
C HIS A 212 -19.78 -19.47 6.38
N GLU A 213 -19.96 -20.27 5.33
CA GLU A 213 -20.36 -21.67 5.42
C GLU A 213 -19.39 -22.46 6.31
N PRO A 214 -19.91 -23.18 7.33
CA PRO A 214 -19.06 -24.00 8.18
C PRO A 214 -18.52 -25.19 7.38
N ILE A 215 -17.25 -25.51 7.59
CA ILE A 215 -16.69 -26.79 7.13
C ILE A 215 -17.06 -27.92 8.11
N GLU A 216 -17.09 -29.15 7.62
CA GLU A 216 -17.34 -30.32 8.45
C GLU A 216 -16.29 -30.46 9.56
N ALA A 217 -16.69 -31.01 10.70
CA ALA A 217 -15.82 -31.09 11.88
C ALA A 217 -14.52 -31.89 11.62
N ASP A 218 -14.58 -32.89 10.73
CA ASP A 218 -13.42 -33.68 10.34
C ASP A 218 -12.49 -32.92 9.37
N ASP A 219 -13.05 -32.11 8.46
CA ASP A 219 -12.29 -31.25 7.53
C ASP A 219 -11.59 -30.09 8.27
N ALA A 220 -12.23 -29.55 9.32
CA ALA A 220 -11.68 -28.49 10.16
C ALA A 220 -10.36 -28.90 10.84
N ARG A 221 -10.22 -30.18 11.20
CA ARG A 221 -8.98 -30.71 11.79
C ARG A 221 -7.83 -30.79 10.78
N ALA A 222 -8.14 -30.90 9.49
CA ALA A 222 -7.15 -30.97 8.40
C ALA A 222 -6.75 -29.57 7.86
N ALA A 223 -7.67 -28.59 7.89
CA ALA A 223 -7.47 -27.26 7.30
C ALA A 223 -6.50 -26.33 8.06
N THR A 224 -6.10 -26.67 9.30
CA THR A 224 -5.32 -25.81 10.21
C THR A 224 -3.87 -25.49 9.80
N ALA A 225 -3.42 -25.87 8.60
CA ALA A 225 -2.05 -25.65 8.11
C ALA A 225 -1.89 -24.48 7.12
N GLN A 226 -2.96 -23.79 6.70
CA GLN A 226 -2.84 -22.70 5.72
C GLN A 226 -2.58 -21.33 6.37
N PRO A 227 -1.61 -20.54 5.85
CA PRO A 227 -1.34 -19.19 6.35
C PRO A 227 -2.51 -18.23 6.06
N ALA A 228 -2.70 -17.28 6.97
CA ALA A 228 -3.77 -16.29 6.89
C ALA A 228 -3.72 -15.47 5.59
N ARG A 229 -4.87 -15.27 4.96
CA ARG A 229 -5.03 -14.28 3.88
C ARG A 229 -4.93 -12.87 4.46
N PRO A 230 -4.22 -11.93 3.82
CA PRO A 230 -4.18 -10.54 4.25
C PRO A 230 -5.54 -9.85 4.09
N ALA A 231 -5.83 -8.90 4.99
CA ALA A 231 -7.06 -8.13 5.10
C ALA A 231 -7.38 -7.28 3.85
N ALA A 232 -8.66 -6.94 3.69
CA ALA A 232 -9.27 -6.30 2.52
C ALA A 232 -8.47 -5.10 1.99
N ALA A 233 -7.75 -5.36 0.90
CA ALA A 233 -7.22 -4.35 0.00
C ALA A 233 -8.35 -3.81 -0.90
N LEU A 234 -8.03 -2.77 -1.68
CA LEU A 234 -8.77 -2.38 -2.88
C LEU A 234 -9.29 -3.63 -3.64
N PRO A 235 -10.42 -3.53 -4.38
CA PRO A 235 -10.92 -4.62 -5.20
C PRO A 235 -9.74 -5.27 -5.91
N ASP A 236 -9.61 -6.58 -5.72
CA ASP A 236 -8.48 -7.31 -6.23
C ASP A 236 -8.29 -6.98 -7.71
N ILE A 237 -7.06 -6.81 -8.19
CA ILE A 237 -6.85 -6.51 -9.61
C ILE A 237 -7.53 -7.55 -10.51
N ALA A 238 -7.60 -8.80 -10.06
CA ALA A 238 -8.36 -9.88 -10.70
C ALA A 238 -9.86 -9.54 -10.80
N GLU A 239 -10.45 -9.04 -9.71
CA GLU A 239 -11.86 -8.64 -9.67
C GLU A 239 -12.13 -7.47 -10.62
N ARG A 240 -11.29 -6.42 -10.59
CA ARG A 240 -11.47 -5.24 -11.45
C ARG A 240 -11.38 -5.60 -12.93
N LEU A 241 -10.38 -6.39 -13.31
CA LEU A 241 -10.18 -6.84 -14.69
C LEU A 241 -11.33 -7.74 -15.14
N MET A 242 -11.74 -8.70 -14.30
CA MET A 242 -12.89 -9.56 -14.58
C MET A 242 -14.15 -8.73 -14.81
N ARG A 243 -14.44 -7.77 -13.93
CA ARG A 243 -15.60 -6.89 -14.05
C ARG A 243 -15.60 -6.13 -15.37
N GLU A 244 -14.49 -5.51 -15.74
CA GLU A 244 -14.36 -4.79 -17.02
C GLU A 244 -14.56 -5.71 -18.22
N ALA A 245 -13.97 -6.90 -18.20
CA ALA A 245 -14.14 -7.87 -19.29
C ALA A 245 -15.59 -8.33 -19.44
N LEU A 246 -16.30 -8.57 -18.34
CA LEU A 246 -17.71 -8.94 -18.36
C LEU A 246 -18.61 -7.76 -18.79
N GLU A 247 -18.31 -6.54 -18.36
CA GLU A 247 -19.00 -5.33 -18.83
C GLU A 247 -18.76 -5.09 -20.32
N HIS A 248 -17.55 -5.34 -20.82
CA HIS A 248 -17.24 -5.30 -22.25
C HIS A 248 -18.07 -6.33 -23.02
N CYS A 249 -18.18 -7.57 -22.51
CA CYS A 249 -19.06 -8.58 -23.09
C CYS A 249 -20.51 -8.08 -23.17
N ALA A 250 -21.03 -7.48 -22.10
CA ALA A 250 -22.37 -6.90 -22.09
C ALA A 250 -22.53 -5.78 -23.13
N ARG A 251 -21.57 -4.84 -23.22
CA ARG A 251 -21.59 -3.74 -24.21
C ARG A 251 -21.60 -4.25 -25.66
N LYS A 252 -20.93 -5.38 -25.92
CA LYS A 252 -20.88 -6.02 -27.25
C LYS A 252 -22.07 -6.94 -27.53
N GLY A 253 -22.95 -7.15 -26.56
CA GLY A 253 -24.09 -8.06 -26.68
C GLY A 253 -23.72 -9.54 -26.57
N TRP A 254 -22.55 -9.87 -26.00
CA TRP A 254 -22.13 -11.25 -25.70
C TRP A 254 -22.76 -11.66 -24.38
N ALA A 255 -23.91 -12.33 -24.44
CA ALA A 255 -24.75 -12.60 -23.29
C ALA A 255 -24.30 -13.86 -22.53
N ARG A 256 -23.75 -14.85 -23.23
CA ARG A 256 -23.40 -16.17 -22.71
C ARG A 256 -21.89 -16.31 -22.61
N VAL A 257 -21.35 -16.13 -21.41
CA VAL A 257 -19.90 -16.05 -21.19
C VAL A 257 -19.40 -17.22 -20.35
N GLY A 258 -18.29 -17.82 -20.78
CA GLY A 258 -17.50 -18.76 -19.97
C GLY A 258 -16.31 -18.06 -19.31
N VAL A 259 -15.86 -18.58 -18.17
CA VAL A 259 -14.61 -18.12 -17.52
C VAL A 259 -13.60 -19.27 -17.52
N TYR A 260 -12.42 -19.07 -18.10
CA TYR A 260 -11.43 -20.14 -18.25
C TYR A 260 -10.29 -20.01 -17.23
N GLY A 261 -10.27 -20.94 -16.28
CA GLY A 261 -9.37 -21.04 -15.14
C GLY A 261 -10.19 -20.98 -13.85
N ALA A 262 -10.12 -21.99 -12.98
CA ALA A 262 -10.79 -22.03 -11.68
C ALA A 262 -9.81 -21.90 -10.49
N GLY A 263 -8.62 -21.37 -10.75
CA GLY A 263 -7.56 -21.20 -9.76
C GLY A 263 -7.80 -20.04 -8.79
N LEU A 264 -6.77 -19.73 -8.00
CA LEU A 264 -6.81 -18.67 -6.98
C LEU A 264 -7.17 -17.29 -7.57
N HIS A 265 -6.74 -16.99 -8.80
CA HIS A 265 -7.10 -15.76 -9.50
C HIS A 265 -8.62 -15.60 -9.63
N THR A 266 -9.32 -16.63 -10.11
CA THR A 266 -10.77 -16.65 -10.25
C THR A 266 -11.48 -16.56 -8.91
N LEU A 267 -10.93 -17.20 -7.87
CA LEU A 267 -11.41 -17.06 -6.49
C LEU A 267 -11.33 -15.61 -5.99
N ARG A 268 -10.25 -14.89 -6.32
CA ARG A 268 -10.08 -13.46 -6.00
C ARG A 268 -11.05 -12.56 -6.79
N ALA A 269 -11.43 -12.97 -8.00
CA ALA A 269 -12.43 -12.27 -8.82
C ALA A 269 -13.90 -12.58 -8.43
N GLY A 270 -14.14 -13.32 -7.35
CA GLY A 270 -15.46 -13.84 -7.00
C GLY A 270 -16.58 -12.81 -6.90
N ALA A 271 -16.30 -11.59 -6.45
CA ALA A 271 -17.30 -10.53 -6.38
C ALA A 271 -17.78 -10.03 -7.75
N ALA A 272 -16.94 -10.09 -8.79
CA ALA A 272 -17.36 -9.81 -10.17
C ALA A 272 -18.23 -10.95 -10.73
N LEU A 273 -17.96 -12.19 -10.33
CA LEU A 273 -18.69 -13.39 -10.78
C LEU A 273 -20.01 -13.61 -10.03
N ALA A 274 -20.15 -13.07 -8.82
CA ALA A 274 -21.38 -13.18 -8.03
C ALA A 274 -22.52 -12.30 -8.57
N GLN A 275 -22.19 -11.17 -9.21
CA GLN A 275 -23.15 -10.24 -9.81
C GLN A 275 -22.67 -9.80 -11.20
N PRO A 276 -22.60 -10.73 -12.17
CA PRO A 276 -22.08 -10.43 -13.50
C PRO A 276 -23.15 -9.67 -14.33
N PRO A 277 -22.75 -8.75 -15.21
CA PRO A 277 -23.66 -8.08 -16.15
C PRO A 277 -24.09 -8.97 -17.33
N VAL A 278 -23.62 -10.22 -17.37
CA VAL A 278 -23.86 -11.24 -18.41
C VAL A 278 -24.13 -12.59 -17.75
N GLU A 279 -24.69 -13.55 -18.48
CA GLU A 279 -24.86 -14.92 -17.99
C GLU A 279 -23.51 -15.64 -17.98
N ILE A 280 -23.01 -15.99 -16.79
CA ILE A 280 -21.84 -16.88 -16.67
C ILE A 280 -22.31 -18.33 -16.74
N VAL A 281 -22.15 -18.94 -17.91
CA VAL A 281 -22.69 -20.27 -18.21
C VAL A 281 -21.87 -21.37 -17.53
N CYS A 282 -20.55 -21.21 -17.50
CA CYS A 282 -19.63 -22.20 -16.92
C CYS A 282 -18.28 -21.59 -16.53
N ILE A 283 -17.57 -22.28 -15.65
CA ILE A 283 -16.14 -22.10 -15.42
C ILE A 283 -15.41 -23.29 -16.05
N ILE A 284 -14.47 -23.02 -16.95
CA ILE A 284 -13.68 -24.02 -17.67
C ILE A 284 -12.40 -24.25 -16.87
N ASP A 285 -12.06 -25.50 -16.57
CA ASP A 285 -10.75 -25.85 -15.99
C ASP A 285 -10.23 -27.15 -16.62
N ASP A 286 -8.91 -27.24 -16.81
CA ASP A 286 -8.27 -28.42 -17.39
C ASP A 286 -7.96 -29.50 -16.34
N ASN A 287 -8.09 -29.19 -15.04
CA ASN A 287 -7.93 -30.17 -13.98
C ASN A 287 -9.15 -31.12 -13.93
N PRO A 288 -9.01 -32.42 -14.23
CA PRO A 288 -10.13 -33.36 -14.23
C PRO A 288 -10.79 -33.50 -12.86
N ASP A 289 -10.07 -33.26 -11.75
CA ASP A 289 -10.62 -33.35 -10.39
C ASP A 289 -11.60 -32.21 -10.07
N MET A 290 -11.62 -31.16 -10.88
CA MET A 290 -12.51 -30.03 -10.73
C MET A 290 -13.82 -30.21 -11.52
N ALA A 291 -13.87 -31.14 -12.47
CA ALA A 291 -15.03 -31.39 -13.30
C ALA A 291 -16.26 -31.80 -12.45
N GLY A 292 -17.42 -31.20 -12.74
CA GLY A 292 -18.66 -31.48 -12.03
C GLY A 292 -18.84 -30.73 -10.70
N ARG A 293 -17.81 -30.02 -10.22
CA ARG A 293 -17.93 -29.10 -9.07
C ARG A 293 -18.68 -27.83 -9.47
N ARG A 294 -19.01 -26.99 -8.47
CA ARG A 294 -19.61 -25.67 -8.68
C ARG A 294 -18.88 -24.61 -7.86
N LEU A 295 -18.72 -23.42 -8.44
CA LEU A 295 -18.29 -22.21 -7.72
C LEU A 295 -19.34 -21.12 -7.95
N TRP A 296 -19.85 -20.51 -6.87
CA TRP A 296 -20.98 -19.54 -6.93
C TRP A 296 -22.18 -20.05 -7.74
N ARG A 297 -22.49 -21.35 -7.62
CA ARG A 297 -23.54 -22.07 -8.37
C ARG A 297 -23.28 -22.23 -9.88
N ILE A 298 -22.16 -21.72 -10.40
CA ILE A 298 -21.71 -21.88 -11.79
C ILE A 298 -21.01 -23.25 -11.92
N PRO A 299 -21.36 -24.08 -12.92
CA PRO A 299 -20.75 -25.40 -13.11
C PRO A 299 -19.31 -25.30 -13.59
N LEU A 300 -18.45 -26.16 -13.05
CA LEU A 300 -17.09 -26.38 -13.55
C LEU A 300 -17.12 -27.49 -14.58
N VAL A 301 -16.64 -27.17 -15.78
CA VAL A 301 -16.67 -28.05 -16.96
C VAL A 301 -15.28 -28.18 -17.57
N SER A 302 -15.05 -29.30 -18.24
CA SER A 302 -13.88 -29.46 -19.10
C SER A 302 -13.98 -28.56 -20.34
N ARG A 303 -12.84 -28.33 -20.99
CA ARG A 303 -12.78 -27.60 -22.26
C ARG A 303 -13.66 -28.22 -23.36
N SER A 304 -13.72 -29.55 -23.42
CA SER A 304 -14.54 -30.27 -24.41
C SER A 304 -16.03 -30.04 -24.16
N GLU A 305 -16.48 -30.04 -22.91
CA GLU A 305 -17.87 -29.78 -22.55
C GLU A 305 -18.25 -28.33 -22.85
N ALA A 306 -17.35 -27.38 -22.59
CA ALA A 306 -17.57 -25.97 -22.89
C ALA A 306 -17.86 -25.70 -24.38
N GLY A 307 -17.23 -26.46 -25.28
CA GLY A 307 -17.49 -26.38 -26.72
C GLY A 307 -18.95 -26.70 -27.13
N GLY A 308 -19.69 -27.42 -26.29
CA GLY A 308 -21.11 -27.72 -26.50
C GLY A 308 -22.09 -26.70 -25.92
N LEU A 309 -21.62 -25.68 -25.18
CA LEU A 309 -22.48 -24.78 -24.41
C LEU A 309 -22.91 -23.50 -25.16
N ALA A 310 -22.54 -23.37 -26.43
CA ALA A 310 -22.83 -22.20 -27.28
C ALA A 310 -22.50 -20.87 -26.57
N LEU A 311 -21.21 -20.69 -26.27
CA LEU A 311 -20.69 -19.48 -25.62
C LEU A 311 -20.42 -18.39 -26.66
N ASP A 312 -20.86 -17.17 -26.38
CA ASP A 312 -20.54 -15.98 -27.18
C ASP A 312 -19.09 -15.56 -26.96
N ALA A 313 -18.64 -15.63 -25.71
CA ALA A 313 -17.30 -15.27 -25.29
C ALA A 313 -16.77 -16.14 -24.15
N VAL A 314 -15.45 -16.18 -24.01
CA VAL A 314 -14.72 -16.78 -22.90
C VAL A 314 -13.70 -15.77 -22.39
N VAL A 315 -13.73 -15.52 -21.08
CA VAL A 315 -12.74 -14.67 -20.39
C VAL A 315 -11.68 -15.57 -19.75
N ILE A 316 -10.41 -15.40 -20.13
CA ILE A 316 -9.29 -16.15 -19.54
C ILE A 316 -8.97 -15.55 -18.17
N SER A 317 -9.06 -16.37 -17.11
CA SER A 317 -8.86 -15.95 -15.72
C SER A 317 -7.60 -16.58 -15.15
N SER A 318 -6.44 -16.00 -15.48
CA SER A 318 -5.15 -16.37 -14.89
C SER A 318 -4.17 -15.22 -14.98
N ASP A 319 -3.38 -15.03 -13.94
CA ASP A 319 -2.30 -14.04 -13.88
C ASP A 319 -0.91 -14.61 -14.17
N SER A 320 -0.78 -15.94 -14.26
CA SER A 320 0.50 -16.65 -14.32
C SER A 320 0.66 -17.52 -15.56
N ILE A 321 -0.46 -17.94 -16.17
CA ILE A 321 -0.47 -18.83 -17.34
C ILE A 321 -1.52 -18.38 -18.37
N GLU A 322 -1.81 -17.09 -18.44
CA GLU A 322 -2.86 -16.54 -19.32
C GLU A 322 -2.64 -16.91 -20.79
N GLU A 323 -1.43 -16.70 -21.32
CA GLU A 323 -1.08 -17.04 -22.71
C GLU A 323 -1.29 -18.53 -23.00
N LYS A 324 -0.93 -19.40 -22.05
CA LYS A 324 -1.12 -20.84 -22.17
C LYS A 324 -2.60 -21.21 -22.22
N LEU A 325 -3.44 -20.62 -21.36
CA LEU A 325 -4.89 -20.83 -21.37
C LEU A 325 -5.54 -20.24 -22.63
N ALA A 326 -5.07 -19.08 -23.08
CA ALA A 326 -5.50 -18.43 -24.31
C ALA A 326 -5.17 -19.28 -25.55
N ALA A 327 -3.98 -19.87 -25.61
CA ALA A 327 -3.61 -20.84 -26.65
C ALA A 327 -4.46 -22.12 -26.56
N ALA A 328 -4.68 -22.60 -25.33
CA ALA A 328 -5.53 -23.75 -25.07
C ALA A 328 -7.00 -23.54 -25.47
N ALA A 329 -7.48 -22.28 -25.49
CA ALA A 329 -8.80 -21.90 -25.94
C ALA A 329 -8.97 -21.84 -27.48
N ALA A 330 -7.94 -22.17 -28.27
CA ALA A 330 -8.00 -22.15 -29.74
C ALA A 330 -9.20 -22.93 -30.33
N PRO A 331 -9.56 -24.14 -29.85
CA PRO A 331 -10.74 -24.85 -30.37
C PRO A 331 -12.06 -24.09 -30.17
N LEU A 332 -12.18 -23.32 -29.09
CA LEU A 332 -13.36 -22.48 -28.84
C LEU A 332 -13.40 -21.28 -29.80
N ARG A 333 -12.22 -20.68 -30.11
CA ARG A 333 -12.12 -19.63 -31.14
C ARG A 333 -12.51 -20.14 -32.52
N GLU A 334 -12.05 -21.34 -32.89
CA GLU A 334 -12.38 -22.00 -34.15
C GLU A 334 -13.88 -22.28 -34.27
N ALA A 335 -14.55 -22.56 -33.14
CA ALA A 335 -16.00 -22.70 -33.05
C ALA A 335 -16.77 -21.35 -33.04
N GLY A 336 -16.07 -20.22 -33.16
CA GLY A 336 -16.65 -18.88 -33.24
C GLY A 336 -16.79 -18.14 -31.90
N THR A 337 -16.43 -18.76 -30.78
CA THR A 337 -16.44 -18.13 -29.44
C THR A 337 -15.33 -17.09 -29.34
N ARG A 338 -15.64 -15.88 -28.90
CA ARG A 338 -14.64 -14.84 -28.64
C ARG A 338 -13.80 -15.20 -27.42
N VAL A 339 -12.50 -14.92 -27.43
CA VAL A 339 -11.64 -15.15 -26.26
C VAL A 339 -11.04 -13.82 -25.85
N LEU A 340 -11.29 -13.41 -24.62
CA LEU A 340 -10.73 -12.21 -24.02
C LEU A 340 -9.71 -12.63 -22.97
N CYS A 341 -8.51 -12.08 -23.07
CA CYS A 341 -7.56 -12.12 -21.97
C CYS A 341 -7.81 -10.92 -21.03
N LEU A 342 -7.48 -11.08 -19.76
CA LEU A 342 -7.55 -10.03 -18.74
C LEU A 342 -6.28 -9.20 -18.67
N TYR A 343 -5.13 -9.72 -19.12
CA TYR A 343 -3.84 -9.03 -19.02
C TYR A 343 -3.20 -8.66 -20.37
N ASP A 344 -3.89 -8.88 -21.49
CA ASP A 344 -3.39 -8.45 -22.82
C ASP A 344 -3.52 -6.93 -23.05
N ASP A 345 -2.81 -6.43 -24.08
CA ASP A 345 -2.85 -5.01 -24.47
C ASP A 345 -4.28 -4.54 -24.78
N GLU A 346 -5.14 -5.42 -25.29
CA GLU A 346 -6.54 -5.12 -25.57
C GLU A 346 -7.35 -4.97 -24.27
N ALA A 347 -7.06 -5.75 -23.23
CA ALA A 347 -7.66 -5.61 -21.90
C ALA A 347 -7.28 -4.29 -21.25
N GLN A 348 -6.04 -3.86 -21.46
CA GLN A 348 -5.58 -2.55 -21.03
C GLN A 348 -6.26 -1.43 -21.83
N ALA A 349 -6.46 -1.62 -23.14
CA ALA A 349 -7.24 -0.68 -23.94
C ALA A 349 -8.70 -0.60 -23.46
N ARG A 350 -9.32 -1.74 -23.08
CA ARG A 350 -10.66 -1.82 -22.48
C ARG A 350 -10.72 -1.09 -21.13
N LEU A 351 -9.76 -1.31 -20.23
CA LEU A 351 -9.63 -0.54 -18.98
C LEU A 351 -9.38 0.94 -19.22
N GLY A 352 -8.64 1.27 -20.28
CA GLY A 352 -8.33 2.62 -20.72
C GLY A 352 -9.48 3.33 -21.46
N GLU A 353 -10.62 2.67 -21.70
CA GLU A 353 -11.82 3.33 -22.24
C GLU A 353 -12.34 4.39 -21.26
N ARG A 354 -12.18 4.16 -19.95
CA ARG A 354 -12.51 5.18 -18.95
C ARG A 354 -11.35 6.15 -18.79
N LYS A 355 -11.41 7.24 -19.52
CA LYS A 355 -10.49 8.36 -19.35
C LYS A 355 -10.77 9.12 -18.03
N LEU A 356 -9.70 9.62 -17.43
CA LEU A 356 -9.70 10.32 -16.16
C LEU A 356 -9.99 11.80 -16.35
N THR A 357 -10.80 12.38 -15.46
CA THR A 357 -10.89 13.84 -15.33
C THR A 357 -10.10 14.29 -14.10
N ALA A 358 -9.12 15.17 -14.29
CA ALA A 358 -8.37 15.80 -13.22
C ALA A 358 -8.86 17.24 -13.03
N MET A 359 -9.01 17.70 -11.78
CA MET A 359 -9.45 19.06 -11.47
C MET A 359 -8.54 19.70 -10.43
N PHE A 360 -8.11 20.94 -10.69
CA PHE A 360 -7.47 21.77 -9.68
C PHE A 360 -8.50 22.43 -8.78
N TYR A 361 -8.21 22.50 -7.47
CA TYR A 361 -9.09 23.12 -6.49
C TYR A 361 -8.29 23.79 -5.34
N PRO A 362 -8.70 24.95 -4.80
CA PRO A 362 -9.84 25.81 -5.19
C PRO A 362 -9.63 26.49 -6.55
N ALA A 363 -10.52 27.43 -6.95
CA ALA A 363 -10.33 28.19 -8.19
C ALA A 363 -9.14 29.17 -8.10
N PHE A 364 -8.42 29.34 -9.21
CA PHE A 364 -7.33 30.29 -9.34
C PHE A 364 -7.86 31.72 -9.37
N ALA A 365 -7.51 32.51 -8.37
CA ALA A 365 -7.84 33.94 -8.29
C ALA A 365 -6.66 34.86 -8.65
N ASP A 366 -5.46 34.28 -8.83
CA ASP A 366 -4.24 35.01 -9.15
C ASP A 366 -3.60 34.45 -10.42
N ALA A 367 -3.22 35.32 -11.36
CA ALA A 367 -2.66 34.92 -12.66
C ALA A 367 -1.27 34.29 -12.52
N GLY A 368 -0.49 34.71 -11.50
CA GLY A 368 0.80 34.12 -11.17
C GLY A 368 0.64 32.66 -10.73
N GLN A 369 -0.25 32.40 -9.77
CA GLN A 369 -0.56 31.06 -9.29
C GLN A 369 -1.15 30.16 -10.38
N PHE A 370 -2.03 30.70 -11.23
CA PHE A 370 -2.54 29.98 -12.40
C PHE A 370 -1.39 29.56 -13.33
N THR A 371 -0.48 30.48 -13.66
CA THR A 371 0.69 30.22 -14.51
C THR A 371 1.62 29.18 -13.87
N GLU A 372 1.91 29.33 -12.58
CA GLU A 372 2.75 28.42 -11.80
C GLU A 372 2.23 26.97 -11.87
N HIS A 373 0.95 26.78 -11.56
CA HIS A 373 0.33 25.46 -11.56
C HIS A 373 0.11 24.90 -12.98
N PHE A 374 -0.14 25.76 -13.95
CA PHE A 374 -0.18 25.37 -15.37
C PHE A 374 1.15 24.73 -15.80
N HIS A 375 2.30 25.36 -15.53
CA HIS A 375 3.59 24.79 -15.91
C HIS A 375 3.94 23.53 -15.12
N ARG A 376 3.56 23.45 -13.84
CA ARG A 376 3.75 22.23 -13.02
C ARG A 376 2.95 21.04 -13.55
N MET A 377 1.70 21.24 -13.98
CA MET A 377 0.89 20.14 -14.51
C MET A 377 1.46 19.57 -15.81
N LEU A 378 2.10 20.40 -16.65
CA LEU A 378 2.77 19.93 -17.87
C LEU A 378 3.86 18.89 -17.56
N TRP A 379 4.50 18.98 -16.40
CA TRP A 379 5.48 18.00 -15.95
C TRP A 379 4.80 16.79 -15.31
N TYR A 380 3.98 17.03 -14.28
CA TYR A 380 3.52 15.97 -13.38
C TYR A 380 2.35 15.16 -13.91
N LEU A 381 1.48 15.74 -14.74
CA LEU A 381 0.34 15.02 -15.33
C LEU A 381 0.66 14.39 -16.68
N ARG A 382 1.75 14.80 -17.33
CA ARG A 382 2.16 14.26 -18.63
C ARG A 382 2.29 12.73 -18.66
N PRO A 383 2.81 12.06 -17.61
CA PRO A 383 2.87 10.60 -17.64
C PRO A 383 1.51 9.91 -17.69
N MET A 384 0.43 10.60 -17.31
CA MET A 384 -0.94 10.12 -17.37
C MET A 384 -1.71 10.66 -18.57
N LEU A 385 -1.08 11.41 -19.48
CA LEU A 385 -1.81 12.19 -20.48
C LEU A 385 -2.66 11.35 -21.44
N GLY A 386 -2.20 10.13 -21.74
CA GLY A 386 -2.97 9.14 -22.50
C GLY A 386 -4.23 8.66 -21.79
N ASP A 387 -4.20 8.65 -20.46
CA ASP A 387 -5.27 8.22 -19.57
C ASP A 387 -6.21 9.39 -19.20
N ILE A 388 -5.82 10.65 -19.42
CA ILE A 388 -6.60 11.84 -19.07
C ILE A 388 -7.53 12.26 -20.22
N GLU A 389 -8.82 12.42 -19.94
CA GLU A 389 -9.78 13.06 -20.82
C GLU A 389 -9.64 14.57 -20.78
N ALA A 390 -9.65 15.12 -19.56
CA ALA A 390 -9.71 16.54 -19.31
C ALA A 390 -8.95 16.93 -18.05
N VAL A 391 -8.33 18.11 -18.10
CA VAL A 391 -7.78 18.81 -16.95
C VAL A 391 -8.58 20.08 -16.75
N ILE A 392 -9.35 20.14 -15.67
CA ILE A 392 -10.23 21.24 -15.34
C ILE A 392 -9.45 22.25 -14.48
N LEU A 393 -9.40 23.50 -14.96
CA LEU A 393 -8.76 24.62 -14.28
C LEU A 393 -9.81 25.69 -13.95
N PRO A 394 -10.37 25.66 -12.73
CA PRO A 394 -11.31 26.69 -12.32
C PRO A 394 -10.60 28.02 -12.08
N HIS A 395 -11.17 29.14 -12.51
CA HIS A 395 -10.56 30.45 -12.37
C HIS A 395 -11.57 31.57 -12.11
N ALA A 396 -11.14 32.59 -11.37
CA ALA A 396 -11.83 33.88 -11.24
C ALA A 396 -11.21 34.98 -12.13
N LEU A 397 -10.16 34.64 -12.89
CA LEU A 397 -9.41 35.57 -13.74
C LEU A 397 -10.25 36.13 -14.89
N GLU A 398 -9.98 37.39 -15.27
CA GLU A 398 -10.51 38.01 -16.49
C GLU A 398 -9.92 37.35 -17.75
N ASP A 399 -8.60 37.10 -17.74
CA ASP A 399 -7.88 36.38 -18.79
C ASP A 399 -7.11 35.19 -18.20
N PRO A 400 -7.62 33.96 -18.34
CA PRO A 400 -6.98 32.72 -17.86
C PRO A 400 -5.90 32.19 -18.82
N THR A 401 -5.14 33.07 -19.47
CA THR A 401 -4.02 32.68 -20.32
C THR A 401 -2.75 32.52 -19.48
N PRO A 402 -2.06 31.36 -19.52
CA PRO A 402 -0.83 31.17 -18.76
C PRO A 402 0.28 32.07 -19.30
N GLY A 403 1.01 32.71 -18.39
CA GLY A 403 2.20 33.50 -18.72
C GLY A 403 3.43 32.64 -19.08
N PRO A 404 4.60 33.28 -19.29
CA PRO A 404 5.85 32.55 -19.49
C PRO A 404 6.19 31.68 -18.27
N ALA A 405 6.91 30.58 -18.51
CA ALA A 405 7.37 29.71 -17.43
C ALA A 405 8.17 30.52 -16.39
N PRO A 406 7.82 30.43 -15.09
CA PRO A 406 8.59 31.03 -14.00
C PRO A 406 10.07 30.62 -14.07
N ALA A 407 10.98 31.54 -13.75
CA ALA A 407 12.43 31.32 -13.91
C ALA A 407 12.99 30.17 -13.05
N HIS A 408 12.33 29.83 -11.94
CA HIS A 408 12.68 28.72 -11.07
C HIS A 408 12.18 27.35 -11.58
N LEU A 409 11.29 27.34 -12.57
CA LEU A 409 10.85 26.13 -13.26
C LEU A 409 11.70 25.87 -14.50
N ASP A 410 11.77 24.61 -14.92
CA ASP A 410 12.49 24.20 -16.12
C ASP A 410 11.83 24.84 -17.36
N SER A 411 12.60 25.59 -18.14
CA SER A 411 12.09 26.30 -19.32
C SER A 411 11.66 25.34 -20.44
N SER A 412 12.19 24.10 -20.43
CA SER A 412 11.84 23.08 -21.42
C SER A 412 10.40 22.58 -21.27
N LEU A 413 9.73 22.82 -20.14
CA LEU A 413 8.34 22.39 -19.89
C LEU A 413 7.35 22.89 -20.95
N ARG A 414 7.62 24.07 -21.52
CA ARG A 414 6.78 24.67 -22.57
C ARG A 414 6.65 23.80 -23.82
N ARG A 415 7.63 22.92 -24.08
CA ARG A 415 7.56 21.99 -25.22
C ARG A 415 6.39 20.99 -25.11
N PHE A 416 5.85 20.81 -23.90
CA PHE A 416 4.74 19.91 -23.63
C PHE A 416 3.36 20.59 -23.73
N GLU A 417 3.30 21.93 -23.81
CA GLU A 417 2.03 22.68 -23.96
C GLU A 417 1.13 22.11 -25.08
N PRO A 418 1.65 21.80 -26.30
CA PRO A 418 0.81 21.29 -27.38
C PRO A 418 0.17 19.93 -27.08
N GLU A 419 0.78 19.09 -26.24
CA GLU A 419 0.25 17.76 -25.90
C GLU A 419 -1.02 17.88 -25.03
N PHE A 420 -1.16 18.96 -24.27
CA PHE A 420 -2.33 19.25 -23.44
C PHE A 420 -3.44 20.00 -24.19
N CYS A 421 -3.18 20.42 -25.43
CA CYS A 421 -4.16 21.12 -26.26
C CYS A 421 -5.41 20.25 -26.45
N GLY A 422 -6.59 20.84 -26.23
CA GLY A 422 -7.88 20.13 -26.31
C GLY A 422 -8.24 19.28 -25.08
N LYS A 423 -7.35 19.12 -24.10
CA LYS A 423 -7.65 18.47 -22.81
C LYS A 423 -7.92 19.47 -21.70
N ILE A 424 -7.43 20.71 -21.82
CA ILE A 424 -7.66 21.74 -20.81
C ILE A 424 -9.07 22.30 -20.92
N ARG A 425 -9.81 22.29 -19.81
CA ARG A 425 -11.15 22.90 -19.68
C ARG A 425 -11.09 24.01 -18.63
N LEU A 426 -11.35 25.23 -19.06
CA LEU A 426 -11.41 26.39 -18.17
C LEU A 426 -12.84 26.55 -17.65
N VAL A 427 -12.99 26.71 -16.35
CA VAL A 427 -14.31 26.86 -15.69
C VAL A 427 -14.32 28.13 -14.87
N ARG A 428 -15.34 28.96 -15.07
CA ARG A 428 -15.55 30.21 -14.34
C ARG A 428 -15.92 29.90 -12.88
N ALA A 429 -15.24 30.54 -11.92
CA ALA A 429 -15.46 30.30 -10.50
C ALA A 429 -16.83 30.80 -9.98
N ASP A 430 -17.46 31.74 -10.70
CA ASP A 430 -18.81 32.26 -10.42
C ASP A 430 -19.93 31.46 -11.12
N ASP A 431 -19.59 30.42 -11.87
CA ASP A 431 -20.54 29.45 -12.41
C ASP A 431 -20.66 28.23 -11.48
N ASP A 432 -21.50 28.37 -10.45
CA ASP A 432 -21.72 27.34 -9.42
C ASP A 432 -22.15 26.00 -10.02
N ALA A 433 -22.94 26.02 -11.11
CA ALA A 433 -23.42 24.82 -11.78
C ALA A 433 -22.27 24.09 -12.47
N ALA A 434 -21.47 24.80 -13.27
CA ALA A 434 -20.31 24.23 -13.94
C ALA A 434 -19.23 23.76 -12.94
N MET A 435 -19.04 24.49 -11.84
CA MET A 435 -18.14 24.08 -10.75
C MET A 435 -18.59 22.78 -10.08
N THR A 436 -19.89 22.66 -9.78
CA THR A 436 -20.46 21.46 -9.16
C THR A 436 -20.40 20.27 -10.10
N GLU A 437 -20.73 20.45 -11.38
CA GLU A 437 -20.64 19.41 -12.41
C GLU A 437 -19.19 18.93 -12.59
N SER A 438 -18.25 19.87 -12.70
CA SER A 438 -16.82 19.58 -12.84
C SER A 438 -16.28 18.79 -11.64
N ALA A 439 -16.63 19.20 -10.42
CA ALA A 439 -16.21 18.50 -9.22
C ALA A 439 -16.84 17.10 -9.12
N ALA A 440 -18.09 16.94 -9.54
CA ALA A 440 -18.76 15.63 -9.57
C ALA A 440 -18.18 14.70 -10.64
N ALA A 441 -17.66 15.25 -11.74
CA ALA A 441 -17.02 14.51 -12.82
C ALA A 441 -15.55 14.15 -12.53
N ALA A 442 -14.88 14.86 -11.61
CA ALA A 442 -13.47 14.67 -11.33
C ALA A 442 -13.18 13.30 -10.70
N ASP A 443 -12.33 12.50 -11.36
CA ASP A 443 -11.75 11.30 -10.77
C ASP A 443 -10.60 11.66 -9.82
N VAL A 444 -9.85 12.71 -10.16
CA VAL A 444 -8.69 13.20 -9.43
C VAL A 444 -8.87 14.67 -9.07
N MET A 445 -8.71 15.00 -7.79
CA MET A 445 -8.71 16.38 -7.32
C MET A 445 -7.33 16.78 -6.78
N LEU A 446 -6.77 17.86 -7.35
CA LEU A 446 -5.46 18.42 -7.03
C LEU A 446 -5.66 19.67 -6.17
N LEU A 447 -5.46 19.53 -4.86
CA LEU A 447 -5.59 20.61 -3.89
C LEU A 447 -4.33 21.46 -3.88
N TRP A 448 -4.37 22.61 -4.54
CA TRP A 448 -3.18 23.45 -4.72
C TRP A 448 -3.07 24.61 -3.72
N LYS A 449 -4.11 24.86 -2.91
CA LYS A 449 -4.10 25.91 -1.88
C LYS A 449 -4.99 25.54 -0.68
N ALA A 450 -4.48 25.68 0.54
CA ALA A 450 -5.28 25.56 1.76
C ALA A 450 -6.24 26.75 1.92
N VAL A 451 -7.40 26.55 2.56
CA VAL A 451 -8.34 27.64 2.87
C VAL A 451 -8.22 28.03 4.33
N GLU A 452 -7.80 29.26 4.58
CA GLU A 452 -7.68 29.81 5.93
C GLU A 452 -9.06 29.98 6.60
N GLY A 453 -9.13 29.72 7.91
CA GLY A 453 -10.24 30.15 8.76
C GLY A 453 -11.43 29.18 8.93
N THR A 454 -11.44 28.00 8.30
CA THR A 454 -12.59 27.08 8.39
C THR A 454 -12.49 25.99 9.48
N GLY A 455 -11.38 25.92 10.23
CA GLY A 455 -11.13 24.83 11.19
C GLY A 455 -10.83 23.47 10.52
N GLU A 456 -11.36 23.24 9.33
CA GLU A 456 -10.89 22.28 8.34
C GLU A 456 -9.72 22.91 7.55
N MET A 457 -8.62 22.18 7.33
CA MET A 457 -7.48 22.73 6.58
C MET A 457 -7.75 22.90 5.08
N TRP A 458 -8.82 22.30 4.54
CA TRP A 458 -9.06 22.23 3.10
C TRP A 458 -10.56 22.35 2.79
N PRO A 459 -10.93 23.14 1.77
CA PRO A 459 -12.33 23.33 1.41
C PRO A 459 -12.96 22.00 0.95
N PRO A 460 -14.18 21.66 1.42
CA PRO A 460 -14.89 20.51 0.89
C PRO A 460 -15.20 20.75 -0.60
N PRO A 461 -15.09 19.73 -1.47
CA PRO A 461 -15.47 19.88 -2.87
C PRO A 461 -16.94 20.29 -2.98
N PRO A 462 -17.31 21.12 -3.98
CA PRO A 462 -18.68 21.63 -4.12
C PRO A 462 -19.73 20.54 -4.47
N ALA A 463 -19.33 19.27 -4.62
CA ALA A 463 -20.20 18.17 -5.04
C ALA A 463 -20.55 17.20 -3.90
N SER A 464 -21.78 16.68 -3.94
CA SER A 464 -22.25 15.61 -3.04
C SER A 464 -21.52 14.27 -3.25
N ARG A 465 -20.96 14.06 -4.45
CA ARG A 465 -20.13 12.91 -4.79
C ARG A 465 -18.66 13.24 -4.50
N LYS A 466 -18.05 12.49 -3.58
CA LYS A 466 -16.62 12.61 -3.29
C LYS A 466 -15.79 12.21 -4.53
N PRO A 467 -14.72 12.97 -4.88
CA PRO A 467 -13.79 12.54 -5.92
C PRO A 467 -13.15 11.21 -5.52
N ARG A 468 -12.72 10.41 -6.51
CA ARG A 468 -12.15 9.08 -6.22
C ARG A 468 -10.81 9.20 -5.50
N LYS A 469 -10.01 10.22 -5.85
CA LYS A 469 -8.71 10.50 -5.23
C LYS A 469 -8.47 11.99 -5.07
N LEU A 470 -7.73 12.33 -4.02
CA LEU A 470 -7.40 13.70 -3.64
C LEU A 470 -5.90 13.77 -3.33
N PHE A 471 -5.20 14.72 -3.94
CA PHE A 471 -3.77 14.93 -3.77
C PHE A 471 -3.50 16.38 -3.36
N ARG A 472 -2.72 16.56 -2.29
CA ARG A 472 -2.33 17.88 -1.78
C ARG A 472 -1.05 18.35 -2.47
N VAL A 473 -1.18 19.33 -3.35
CA VAL A 473 -0.11 19.75 -4.26
C VAL A 473 0.26 21.23 -4.13
N GLU A 474 -0.15 21.87 -3.03
CA GLU A 474 0.30 23.21 -2.63
C GLU A 474 1.79 23.20 -2.30
N HIS A 475 2.60 24.04 -2.95
CA HIS A 475 4.05 24.08 -2.73
C HIS A 475 4.52 25.01 -1.61
N GLU A 476 3.66 25.92 -1.16
CA GLU A 476 3.99 26.96 -0.18
C GLU A 476 4.24 26.39 1.21
N THR A 477 3.32 25.58 1.75
CA THR A 477 3.42 25.11 3.14
C THR A 477 3.59 23.60 3.26
N ASN A 478 3.23 22.83 2.24
CA ASN A 478 3.30 21.37 2.29
C ASN A 478 4.67 20.84 1.84
N PRO A 479 5.47 20.22 2.73
CA PRO A 479 6.79 19.68 2.39
C PRO A 479 6.74 18.48 1.41
N HIS A 480 5.56 17.90 1.19
CA HIS A 480 5.38 16.71 0.36
C HIS A 480 4.70 16.98 -0.98
N ALA A 481 4.49 18.25 -1.36
CA ALA A 481 3.77 18.63 -2.59
C ALA A 481 4.31 17.92 -3.85
N GLY A 482 5.63 17.93 -4.06
CA GLY A 482 6.27 17.25 -5.19
C GLY A 482 6.07 15.73 -5.17
N SER A 483 6.14 15.10 -3.98
CA SER A 483 5.82 13.67 -3.83
C SER A 483 4.36 13.38 -4.12
N ASN A 484 3.44 14.26 -3.71
CA ASN A 484 2.01 14.06 -3.91
C ASN A 484 1.62 14.16 -5.39
N TYR A 485 2.27 15.04 -6.16
CA TYR A 485 2.14 15.05 -7.62
C TYR A 485 2.62 13.74 -8.25
N LEU A 486 3.82 13.26 -7.88
CA LEU A 486 4.36 12.02 -8.45
C LEU A 486 3.50 10.80 -8.05
N ALA A 487 3.00 10.78 -6.81
CA ALA A 487 2.06 9.75 -6.32
C ALA A 487 0.71 9.76 -7.07
N CYS A 488 0.30 10.89 -7.65
CA CYS A 488 -0.87 10.94 -8.53
C CYS A 488 -0.66 10.05 -9.76
N SER A 489 0.48 10.21 -10.45
CA SER A 489 0.85 9.38 -11.60
C SER A 489 0.99 7.90 -11.28
N GLU A 490 1.55 7.61 -10.10
CA GLU A 490 1.70 6.27 -9.57
C GLU A 490 0.36 5.59 -9.30
N GLN A 491 -0.49 6.19 -8.48
CA GLN A 491 -1.75 5.58 -8.03
C GLN A 491 -2.77 5.47 -9.15
N MET A 492 -2.69 6.35 -10.15
CA MET A 492 -3.56 6.36 -11.31
C MET A 492 -2.97 5.59 -12.49
N ASN A 493 -1.89 4.83 -12.30
CA ASN A 493 -1.32 3.99 -13.35
C ASN A 493 -2.17 2.73 -13.60
N PRO A 494 -2.85 2.60 -14.75
CA PRO A 494 -3.57 1.37 -15.08
C PRO A 494 -2.61 0.19 -15.30
N ARG A 495 -1.36 0.45 -15.69
CA ARG A 495 -0.32 -0.54 -16.05
C ARG A 495 0.63 -0.89 -14.91
N GLN A 496 0.29 -0.53 -13.66
CA GLN A 496 1.19 -0.67 -12.51
C GLN A 496 1.81 -2.07 -12.40
N LYS A 497 1.01 -3.13 -12.53
CA LYS A 497 1.50 -4.51 -12.41
C LYS A 497 2.55 -4.84 -13.47
N TRP A 498 2.27 -4.53 -14.73
CA TRP A 498 3.17 -4.78 -15.86
C TRP A 498 4.48 -4.01 -15.72
N ASP A 499 4.40 -2.72 -15.39
CA ASP A 499 5.59 -1.89 -15.26
C ASP A 499 6.48 -2.35 -14.08
N VAL A 500 5.88 -2.87 -13.01
CA VAL A 500 6.60 -3.50 -11.88
C VAL A 500 7.25 -4.81 -12.34
N GLU A 501 6.55 -5.67 -13.07
CA GLU A 501 7.10 -6.91 -13.61
C GLU A 501 8.24 -6.64 -14.61
N ALA A 502 8.08 -5.65 -15.49
CA ALA A 502 9.12 -5.21 -16.41
C ALA A 502 10.33 -4.65 -15.67
N SER A 503 10.12 -3.91 -14.58
CA SER A 503 11.23 -3.41 -13.74
C SER A 503 11.91 -4.55 -12.97
N ALA A 504 11.16 -5.55 -12.50
CA ALA A 504 11.70 -6.74 -11.85
C ALA A 504 12.53 -7.60 -12.81
N ALA A 505 12.09 -7.74 -14.06
CA ALA A 505 12.85 -8.43 -15.12
C ALA A 505 14.18 -7.73 -15.39
N LYS A 506 14.17 -6.39 -15.53
CA LYS A 506 15.41 -5.60 -15.67
C LYS A 506 16.34 -5.75 -14.47
N LEU A 507 15.80 -5.86 -13.26
CA LEU A 507 16.61 -6.16 -12.07
C LEU A 507 17.22 -7.55 -12.20
N ALA A 508 16.45 -8.57 -12.57
CA ALA A 508 16.97 -9.93 -12.74
C ALA A 508 18.13 -9.96 -13.75
N ASP A 509 17.96 -9.37 -14.93
CA ASP A 509 19.02 -9.24 -15.95
C ASP A 509 20.26 -8.51 -15.40
N PHE A 510 20.06 -7.50 -14.55
CA PHE A 510 21.16 -6.78 -13.91
C PHE A 510 21.88 -7.64 -12.86
N LEU A 511 21.17 -8.46 -12.08
CA LEU A 511 21.75 -9.38 -11.09
C LEU A 511 22.53 -10.51 -11.77
N GLU A 512 22.09 -10.99 -12.94
CA GLU A 512 22.76 -12.04 -13.72
C GLU A 512 24.14 -11.64 -14.24
N ARG A 513 24.46 -10.33 -14.29
CA ARG A 513 25.78 -9.84 -14.73
C ARG A 513 26.92 -10.36 -13.85
N GLY A 514 26.63 -10.70 -12.59
CA GLY A 514 27.59 -11.28 -11.65
C GLY A 514 28.71 -10.29 -11.30
N PHE A 515 28.63 -9.68 -10.13
CA PHE A 515 29.69 -8.80 -9.63
C PHE A 515 30.55 -9.52 -8.60
N GLY A 516 31.78 -9.05 -8.38
CA GLY A 516 32.64 -9.56 -7.31
C GLY A 516 32.07 -9.27 -5.92
N ASP A 517 32.76 -9.74 -4.87
CA ASP A 517 32.25 -9.60 -3.49
C ASP A 517 32.27 -8.17 -2.93
N ASN A 518 33.03 -7.26 -3.56
CA ASN A 518 33.25 -5.90 -3.07
C ASN A 518 32.41 -4.87 -3.83
N GLY A 519 31.65 -4.09 -3.07
CA GLY A 519 30.88 -2.95 -3.57
C GLY A 519 31.29 -1.64 -2.90
N TYR A 520 31.16 -0.55 -3.66
CA TYR A 520 31.39 0.82 -3.19
C TYR A 520 30.14 1.66 -3.42
N ILE A 521 29.65 2.28 -2.35
CA ILE A 521 28.54 3.24 -2.38
C ILE A 521 28.97 4.58 -1.83
N PHE A 522 28.42 5.64 -2.42
CA PHE A 522 28.89 7.01 -2.19
C PHE A 522 27.73 7.92 -1.78
N GLY A 523 27.97 8.74 -0.75
CA GLY A 523 27.21 9.95 -0.50
C GLY A 523 27.90 11.16 -1.13
N THR A 524 27.21 12.31 -1.16
CA THR A 524 27.73 13.55 -1.77
C THR A 524 28.38 14.50 -0.76
N GLY A 525 28.81 14.02 0.41
CA GLY A 525 29.44 14.82 1.46
C GLY A 525 30.83 15.36 1.07
N PRO A 526 31.36 16.37 1.79
CA PRO A 526 32.68 16.96 1.54
C PRO A 526 33.84 15.97 1.38
N SER A 527 33.83 14.87 2.13
CA SER A 527 34.89 13.84 2.09
C SER A 527 34.90 13.02 0.80
N LEU A 528 33.86 13.14 -0.05
CA LEU A 528 33.80 12.46 -1.35
C LEU A 528 34.97 12.84 -2.26
N SER A 529 35.53 14.05 -2.12
CA SER A 529 36.70 14.51 -2.87
C SER A 529 37.91 13.55 -2.75
N ALA A 530 38.07 12.87 -1.61
CA ALA A 530 39.13 11.89 -1.41
C ALA A 530 38.96 10.61 -2.27
N ALA A 531 37.79 10.40 -2.91
CA ALA A 531 37.59 9.29 -3.84
C ALA A 531 38.48 9.42 -5.09
N MET A 532 38.90 10.64 -5.44
CA MET A 532 39.79 10.86 -6.60
C MET A 532 41.15 10.16 -6.42
N GLU A 533 41.61 10.03 -5.19
CA GLU A 533 42.93 9.48 -4.84
C GLU A 533 42.89 7.97 -4.53
N ARG A 534 41.70 7.35 -4.47
CA ARG A 534 41.52 5.95 -4.07
C ARG A 534 41.27 5.04 -5.25
N ASP A 535 41.90 3.87 -5.25
CA ASP A 535 41.62 2.83 -6.23
C ASP A 535 40.36 2.02 -5.86
N PHE A 536 39.52 1.75 -6.85
CA PHE A 536 38.27 1.00 -6.75
C PHE A 536 38.25 -0.21 -7.70
N SER A 537 39.39 -0.54 -8.31
CA SER A 537 39.51 -1.61 -9.31
C SER A 537 39.22 -3.01 -8.77
N ASP A 538 39.16 -3.18 -7.45
CA ASP A 538 38.88 -4.44 -6.75
C ASP A 538 37.38 -4.68 -6.47
N GLY A 539 36.50 -3.79 -6.93
CA GLY A 539 35.06 -3.90 -6.72
C GLY A 539 34.24 -3.08 -7.72
N ALA A 540 32.95 -2.96 -7.45
CA ALA A 540 32.02 -2.23 -8.31
C ALA A 540 31.39 -1.03 -7.59
N CYS A 541 31.23 0.07 -8.33
CA CYS A 541 30.74 1.34 -7.80
C CYS A 541 29.27 1.57 -8.15
N ILE A 542 28.48 2.03 -7.18
CA ILE A 542 27.12 2.54 -7.40
C ILE A 542 27.13 4.03 -7.10
N ALA A 543 26.86 4.86 -8.11
CA ALA A 543 26.74 6.31 -7.97
C ALA A 543 25.33 6.72 -7.54
N CYS A 544 25.19 7.90 -6.94
CA CYS A 544 23.88 8.38 -6.49
C CYS A 544 23.61 9.84 -6.80
N ASN A 545 22.32 10.19 -6.92
CA ASN A 545 21.83 11.56 -6.97
C ASN A 545 22.68 12.45 -7.90
N SER A 546 23.02 13.64 -7.43
CA SER A 546 23.74 14.72 -8.12
C SER A 546 25.21 14.40 -8.46
N MET A 547 25.76 13.24 -8.10
CA MET A 547 27.11 12.84 -8.54
C MET A 547 27.24 12.82 -10.06
N VAL A 548 26.14 12.61 -10.78
CA VAL A 548 26.09 12.69 -12.26
C VAL A 548 26.52 14.05 -12.81
N CYS A 549 26.47 15.10 -11.98
CA CYS A 549 26.92 16.45 -12.34
C CYS A 549 28.45 16.61 -12.26
N ASN A 550 29.18 15.59 -11.80
CA ASN A 550 30.64 15.57 -11.67
C ASN A 550 31.29 14.57 -12.64
N PRO A 551 31.58 14.95 -13.90
CA PRO A 551 32.13 14.02 -14.89
C PRO A 551 33.46 13.40 -14.48
N ALA A 552 34.33 14.15 -13.79
CA ALA A 552 35.64 13.67 -13.36
C ALA A 552 35.51 12.56 -12.30
N LEU A 553 34.61 12.73 -11.33
CA LEU A 553 34.29 11.69 -10.36
C LEU A 553 33.64 10.48 -11.03
N MET A 554 32.64 10.69 -11.89
CA MET A 554 31.97 9.60 -12.60
C MET A 554 32.96 8.77 -13.43
N GLU A 555 33.95 9.41 -14.05
CA GLU A 555 35.04 8.73 -14.76
C GLU A 555 35.93 7.91 -13.83
N ARG A 556 36.26 8.45 -12.65
CA ARG A 556 37.01 7.71 -11.63
C ARG A 556 36.26 6.49 -11.11
N LEU A 557 34.95 6.62 -10.89
CA LEU A 557 34.13 5.57 -10.29
C LEU A 557 33.71 4.49 -11.30
N ASN A 558 33.52 4.85 -12.57
CA ASN A 558 33.00 3.97 -13.62
C ASN A 558 31.79 3.13 -13.14
N PRO A 559 30.68 3.77 -12.76
CA PRO A 559 29.63 3.12 -11.98
C PRO A 559 28.86 2.07 -12.77
N ILE A 560 28.56 0.94 -12.11
CA ILE A 560 27.73 -0.13 -12.68
C ILE A 560 26.24 0.16 -12.62
N ALA A 561 25.83 1.14 -11.80
CA ALA A 561 24.44 1.58 -11.62
C ALA A 561 24.40 3.00 -11.05
N ILE A 562 23.29 3.70 -11.31
CA ILE A 562 22.98 5.00 -10.72
C ILE A 562 21.68 4.87 -9.93
N ALA A 563 21.63 5.41 -8.70
CA ALA A 563 20.43 5.45 -7.87
C ALA A 563 20.03 6.88 -7.51
N VAL A 564 18.77 7.25 -7.75
CA VAL A 564 18.24 8.60 -7.46
C VAL A 564 16.88 8.44 -6.80
N ALA A 565 16.51 9.29 -5.83
CA ALA A 565 15.22 9.11 -5.13
C ALA A 565 14.49 10.37 -4.69
N ASP A 566 15.16 11.53 -4.73
CA ASP A 566 14.53 12.75 -4.28
C ASP A 566 13.43 13.27 -5.24
N PRO A 567 12.20 13.50 -4.75
CA PRO A 567 11.05 13.91 -5.55
C PRO A 567 11.14 15.33 -6.13
N ILE A 568 11.96 16.22 -5.54
CA ILE A 568 12.05 17.63 -5.96
C ILE A 568 13.39 17.96 -6.60
N PHE A 569 14.49 17.32 -6.14
CA PHE A 569 15.83 17.54 -6.68
C PHE A 569 16.05 16.78 -8.01
N HIS A 570 15.40 15.63 -8.21
CA HIS A 570 15.63 14.80 -9.39
C HIS A 570 14.38 14.63 -10.27
N ALA A 571 13.27 14.22 -9.66
CA ALA A 571 12.00 13.97 -10.36
C ALA A 571 11.12 15.23 -10.48
N GLY A 572 11.57 16.37 -9.96
CA GLY A 572 10.82 17.62 -9.90
C GLY A 572 10.80 18.42 -11.21
N CYS A 573 10.03 19.50 -11.24
CA CYS A 573 9.86 20.38 -12.41
C CYS A 573 10.73 21.65 -12.36
N SER A 574 11.59 21.81 -11.35
CA SER A 574 12.46 22.98 -11.21
C SER A 574 13.55 23.01 -12.28
N SER A 575 14.12 24.19 -12.52
CA SER A 575 15.29 24.33 -13.41
C SER A 575 16.51 23.55 -12.88
N TYR A 576 16.66 23.44 -11.55
CA TYR A 576 17.61 22.52 -10.92
C TYR A 576 17.41 21.07 -11.41
N ALA A 577 16.17 20.57 -11.32
CA ALA A 577 15.86 19.20 -11.70
C ALA A 577 16.01 18.97 -13.22
N GLY A 578 15.75 20.02 -14.02
CA GLY A 578 16.04 20.05 -15.45
C GLY A 578 17.51 19.80 -15.76
N GLU A 579 18.39 20.65 -15.23
CA GLU A 579 19.85 20.54 -15.41
C GLU A 579 20.39 19.21 -14.88
N PHE A 580 19.88 18.75 -13.73
CA PHE A 580 20.18 17.41 -13.20
C PHE A 580 19.87 16.29 -14.20
N ARG A 581 18.70 16.33 -14.86
CA ARG A 581 18.30 15.29 -15.84
C ARG A 581 19.17 15.28 -17.08
N GLU A 582 19.67 16.45 -17.52
CA GLU A 582 20.61 16.52 -18.65
C GLU A 582 21.94 15.83 -18.33
N HIS A 583 22.46 16.05 -17.12
CA HIS A 583 23.64 15.35 -16.62
C HIS A 583 23.39 13.85 -16.45
N LEU A 584 22.26 13.47 -15.86
CA LEU A 584 21.85 12.08 -15.70
C LEU A 584 21.80 11.34 -17.05
N ALA A 585 21.14 11.92 -18.05
CA ALA A 585 21.04 11.33 -19.39
C ALA A 585 22.42 11.14 -20.03
N THR A 586 23.31 12.13 -19.89
CA THR A 586 24.70 12.05 -20.38
C THR A 586 25.46 10.89 -19.72
N MET A 587 25.37 10.76 -18.40
CA MET A 587 26.07 9.69 -17.68
C MET A 587 25.49 8.30 -17.95
N MET A 588 24.16 8.17 -18.05
CA MET A 588 23.52 6.89 -18.42
C MET A 588 23.95 6.39 -19.80
N ARG A 589 24.14 7.30 -20.77
CA ARG A 589 24.69 6.93 -22.09
C ARG A 589 26.15 6.52 -22.01
N ARG A 590 26.96 7.28 -21.26
CA ARG A 590 28.40 7.05 -21.16
C ARG A 590 28.74 5.71 -20.51
N TYR A 591 28.04 5.31 -19.46
CA TYR A 591 28.37 4.12 -18.67
C TYR A 591 27.48 2.91 -18.93
N ASP A 592 26.46 3.04 -19.78
CA ASP A 592 25.57 1.93 -20.15
C ASP A 592 24.95 1.20 -18.94
N CYS A 593 24.62 1.96 -17.89
CA CYS A 593 24.19 1.42 -16.61
C CYS A 593 22.70 1.68 -16.33
N PRO A 594 22.04 0.81 -15.51
CA PRO A 594 20.67 1.02 -15.08
C PRO A 594 20.53 2.21 -14.13
N LEU A 595 19.34 2.81 -14.17
CA LEU A 595 18.89 3.85 -13.25
C LEU A 595 17.84 3.28 -12.31
N PHE A 596 18.15 3.25 -11.01
CA PHE A 596 17.21 2.90 -9.95
C PHE A 596 16.47 4.14 -9.49
N VAL A 597 15.14 4.07 -9.51
CA VAL A 597 14.24 5.15 -9.06
C VAL A 597 13.13 4.61 -8.17
N PRO A 598 12.54 5.44 -7.27
CA PRO A 598 11.33 5.09 -6.57
C PRO A 598 10.22 4.78 -7.57
N TRP A 599 9.38 3.80 -7.25
CA TRP A 599 8.20 3.49 -8.07
C TRP A 599 7.33 4.71 -8.37
N ARG A 600 7.17 5.60 -7.39
CA ARG A 600 6.51 6.91 -7.51
C ARG A 600 7.06 7.78 -8.64
N ASP A 601 8.36 7.71 -8.90
CA ASP A 601 9.05 8.58 -9.86
C ASP A 601 9.20 7.90 -11.24
N TYR A 602 8.99 6.58 -11.31
CA TYR A 602 9.21 5.76 -12.50
C TYR A 602 8.57 6.35 -13.77
N ARG A 603 7.26 6.63 -13.73
CA ARG A 603 6.54 7.12 -14.91
C ARG A 603 7.01 8.50 -15.36
N VAL A 604 7.44 9.37 -14.43
CA VAL A 604 7.93 10.71 -14.84
C VAL A 604 9.21 10.58 -15.65
N TYR A 605 10.11 9.65 -15.28
CA TYR A 605 11.30 9.39 -16.09
C TYR A 605 10.96 8.67 -17.39
N MET A 606 10.07 7.67 -17.36
CA MET A 606 9.64 6.97 -18.58
C MET A 606 9.01 7.90 -19.62
N SER A 607 8.29 8.93 -19.20
CA SER A 607 7.69 9.89 -20.13
C SER A 607 8.67 10.95 -20.60
N ASN A 608 9.58 11.42 -19.72
CA ASN A 608 10.34 12.63 -19.96
C ASN A 608 11.82 12.44 -20.30
N LEU A 609 12.39 11.25 -20.06
CA LEU A 609 13.72 10.91 -20.60
C LEU A 609 13.61 10.42 -22.05
N ASP A 610 14.74 10.56 -22.75
CA ASP A 610 14.90 10.11 -24.13
C ASP A 610 14.65 8.60 -24.25
N GLU A 611 14.08 8.20 -25.39
CA GLU A 611 13.59 6.85 -25.62
C GLU A 611 14.67 5.77 -25.46
N ASP A 612 15.90 6.09 -25.86
CA ASP A 612 17.07 5.21 -25.75
C ASP A 612 17.44 4.85 -24.30
N LEU A 613 17.02 5.66 -23.32
CA LEU A 613 17.33 5.47 -21.91
C LEU A 613 16.26 4.69 -21.15
N ARG A 614 15.01 4.68 -21.62
CA ARG A 614 13.85 4.12 -20.90
C ARG A 614 13.98 2.64 -20.60
N GLY A 615 14.63 1.89 -21.50
CA GLY A 615 14.95 0.48 -21.32
C GLY A 615 15.76 0.19 -20.05
N ARG A 616 16.52 1.17 -19.56
CA ARG A 616 17.46 1.04 -18.43
C ARG A 616 16.91 1.51 -17.08
N ILE A 617 15.69 2.04 -17.07
CA ILE A 617 15.06 2.53 -15.84
C ILE A 617 14.41 1.37 -15.10
N ILE A 618 14.78 1.21 -13.84
CA ILE A 618 14.24 0.23 -12.89
C ILE A 618 13.47 0.99 -11.82
N GLY A 619 12.13 0.95 -11.88
CA GLY A 619 11.25 1.51 -10.86
C GLY A 619 11.02 0.49 -9.75
N VAL A 620 11.48 0.77 -8.53
CA VAL A 620 11.38 -0.19 -7.42
C VAL A 620 10.22 0.16 -6.48
N PRO A 621 9.26 -0.76 -6.25
CA PRO A 621 8.17 -0.58 -5.29
C PRO A 621 8.65 -0.21 -3.89
N GLY A 622 7.98 0.76 -3.28
CA GLY A 622 8.25 1.19 -1.92
C GLY A 622 7.24 0.62 -0.91
N VAL A 623 7.71 0.01 0.16
CA VAL A 623 6.90 -0.45 1.29
C VAL A 623 7.23 0.32 2.57
N ARG A 624 6.32 0.32 3.53
CA ARG A 624 6.55 0.87 4.88
C ARG A 624 6.82 -0.30 5.83
N SER A 625 7.99 -0.30 6.46
CA SER A 625 8.45 -1.36 7.36
C SER A 625 9.49 -0.79 8.32
N ASP A 626 9.63 -1.38 9.50
CA ASP A 626 10.69 -1.08 10.47
C ASP A 626 12.00 -1.86 10.21
N ARG A 627 11.94 -2.88 9.35
CA ARG A 627 13.06 -3.74 8.94
C ARG A 627 13.37 -3.56 7.46
N PRO A 628 14.66 -3.50 7.08
CA PRO A 628 15.02 -3.32 5.67
C PRO A 628 14.75 -4.59 4.87
N ASN A 629 14.50 -4.40 3.57
CA ASN A 629 14.74 -5.45 2.59
C ASN A 629 16.15 -5.22 2.01
N LEU A 630 17.05 -6.19 2.19
CA LEU A 630 18.46 -6.12 1.76
C LEU A 630 18.79 -7.16 0.68
N ASP A 631 17.77 -7.81 0.12
CA ASP A 631 17.87 -8.77 -0.97
C ASP A 631 16.71 -8.52 -1.95
N LEU A 632 16.96 -7.66 -2.92
CA LEU A 632 16.00 -7.29 -3.97
C LEU A 632 15.73 -8.44 -4.95
N GLY A 633 16.63 -9.43 -5.03
CA GLY A 633 16.44 -10.62 -5.87
C GLY A 633 15.38 -11.56 -5.28
N SER A 634 15.33 -11.67 -3.95
CA SER A 634 14.28 -12.44 -3.26
C SER A 634 12.92 -11.74 -3.25
N ARG A 635 12.91 -10.41 -3.11
CA ARG A 635 11.70 -9.58 -3.04
C ARG A 635 11.97 -8.24 -3.69
N PHE A 636 11.26 -7.94 -4.78
CA PHE A 636 11.43 -6.70 -5.54
C PHE A 636 10.71 -5.51 -4.89
N GLU A 637 11.20 -5.07 -3.73
CA GLU A 637 10.69 -3.92 -3.01
C GLU A 637 11.78 -3.31 -2.11
N VAL A 638 11.69 -2.01 -1.87
CA VAL A 638 12.53 -1.29 -0.89
C VAL A 638 11.67 -0.68 0.20
N VAL A 639 12.25 -0.52 1.39
CA VAL A 639 11.58 0.20 2.47
C VAL A 639 11.76 1.69 2.26
N ILE A 640 10.65 2.43 2.22
CA ILE A 640 10.65 3.87 2.01
C ILE A 640 11.30 4.56 3.21
N THR A 641 12.44 5.21 2.97
CA THR A 641 13.13 6.05 3.96
C THR A 641 13.42 7.43 3.36
N ARG A 642 13.79 8.39 4.21
CA ARG A 642 13.98 9.79 3.80
C ARG A 642 15.34 10.11 3.18
N ASN A 643 16.27 9.14 3.09
CA ASN A 643 17.63 9.34 2.63
C ASN A 643 18.05 8.26 1.62
N ILE A 644 18.77 8.65 0.56
CA ILE A 644 19.18 7.74 -0.52
C ILE A 644 20.02 6.56 -0.03
N LEU A 645 20.85 6.76 1.00
CA LEU A 645 21.72 5.73 1.56
C LEU A 645 20.90 4.55 2.10
N THR A 646 19.87 4.87 2.90
CA THR A 646 18.98 3.87 3.49
C THR A 646 17.86 3.43 2.54
N TYR A 647 17.52 4.25 1.53
CA TYR A 647 16.44 3.93 0.62
C TYR A 647 16.88 3.01 -0.53
N PHE A 648 18.03 3.28 -1.16
CA PHE A 648 18.52 2.49 -2.29
C PHE A 648 19.93 1.97 -2.16
N LEU A 649 20.90 2.81 -1.74
CA LEU A 649 22.30 2.40 -1.85
C LEU A 649 22.61 1.16 -1.01
N LEU A 650 22.20 1.13 0.26
CA LEU A 650 22.40 -0.06 1.10
C LEU A 650 21.59 -1.28 0.62
N PRO A 651 20.28 -1.20 0.33
CA PRO A 651 19.52 -2.33 -0.22
C PRO A 651 20.12 -2.92 -1.50
N ILE A 652 20.49 -2.07 -2.47
CA ILE A 652 21.09 -2.52 -3.73
C ILE A 652 22.46 -3.13 -3.46
N ALA A 653 23.33 -2.45 -2.71
CA ALA A 653 24.67 -2.95 -2.44
C ALA A 653 24.66 -4.26 -1.64
N CYS A 654 23.78 -4.41 -0.66
CA CYS A 654 23.64 -5.66 0.09
C CYS A 654 23.04 -6.78 -0.76
N THR A 655 22.26 -6.47 -1.79
CA THR A 655 21.78 -7.49 -2.75
C THR A 655 22.96 -8.03 -3.58
N LEU A 656 23.87 -7.14 -4.02
CA LEU A 656 24.95 -7.48 -4.96
C LEU A 656 26.21 -8.01 -4.29
N PHE A 657 26.56 -7.51 -3.11
CA PHE A 657 27.91 -7.62 -2.56
C PHE A 657 27.93 -8.24 -1.18
N ARG A 658 29.01 -8.95 -0.86
CA ARG A 658 29.30 -9.43 0.50
C ARG A 658 29.89 -8.31 1.35
N THR A 659 30.79 -7.51 0.78
CA THR A 659 31.44 -6.37 1.43
C THR A 659 30.92 -5.08 0.82
N VAL A 660 30.38 -4.19 1.65
CA VAL A 660 29.88 -2.87 1.23
C VAL A 660 30.74 -1.79 1.89
N ASN A 661 31.45 -1.05 1.06
CA ASN A 661 32.28 0.07 1.44
C ASN A 661 31.52 1.38 1.20
N ILE A 662 31.46 2.23 2.22
CA ILE A 662 30.71 3.48 2.22
C ILE A 662 31.69 4.65 2.25
N MET A 663 31.47 5.67 1.43
CA MET A 663 32.29 6.89 1.41
C MET A 663 31.42 8.14 1.18
N GLY A 664 31.86 9.33 1.60
CA GLY A 664 31.16 10.59 1.34
C GLY A 664 29.85 10.75 2.14
N CYS A 665 29.67 9.97 3.20
CA CYS A 665 28.49 9.98 4.07
C CYS A 665 28.80 10.71 5.40
N ASP A 666 29.18 11.97 5.30
CA ASP A 666 29.84 12.71 6.38
C ASP A 666 28.92 13.08 7.55
N GLY A 667 27.61 13.12 7.34
CA GLY A 667 26.67 13.59 8.35
C GLY A 667 26.77 15.10 8.63
N ARG A 668 26.34 15.51 9.84
CA ARG A 668 26.50 16.90 10.32
C ARG A 668 26.77 16.95 11.82
N PRO A 669 27.50 17.96 12.32
CA PRO A 669 27.55 18.25 13.75
C PRO A 669 26.18 18.72 14.26
N LEU A 670 25.68 18.15 15.37
CA LEU A 670 24.39 18.55 15.97
C LEU A 670 24.31 20.03 16.38
N LYS A 671 25.47 20.70 16.53
CA LYS A 671 25.56 22.12 16.92
C LYS A 671 25.33 23.09 15.75
N GLU A 672 25.28 22.62 14.50
CA GLU A 672 25.17 23.44 13.29
C GLU A 672 23.86 23.14 12.58
N ASN A 673 22.85 24.03 12.60
CA ASN A 673 21.47 23.78 12.13
C ASN A 673 21.05 24.61 10.90
N ASP A 674 21.97 24.88 9.98
CA ASP A 674 21.77 25.77 8.83
C ASP A 674 21.40 25.05 7.51
N TYR A 675 21.55 23.72 7.42
CA TYR A 675 21.28 22.96 6.20
C TYR A 675 21.06 21.44 6.42
N PHE A 676 20.44 20.76 5.42
CA PHE A 676 20.21 19.30 5.42
C PHE A 676 21.51 18.49 5.50
N TRP A 677 22.38 18.64 4.48
CA TRP A 677 23.67 17.97 4.32
C TRP A 677 24.67 18.93 3.69
N ARG A 678 25.91 18.97 4.16
CA ARG A 678 26.96 19.62 3.37
C ARG A 678 27.30 18.73 2.18
N HIS A 679 27.60 19.36 1.05
CA HIS A 679 27.93 18.64 -0.17
C HIS A 679 29.30 19.05 -0.70
N ASP A 680 29.96 18.12 -1.38
CA ASP A 680 31.06 18.45 -2.27
C ASP A 680 30.55 19.44 -3.36
N PRO A 681 31.18 20.62 -3.51
CA PRO A 681 30.68 21.65 -4.44
C PRO A 681 30.65 21.21 -5.90
N SER A 682 31.50 20.27 -6.31
CA SER A 682 31.53 19.76 -7.68
C SER A 682 30.48 18.69 -7.96
N SER A 683 29.86 18.15 -6.91
CA SER A 683 28.87 17.05 -6.98
C SER A 683 27.45 17.51 -6.62
N GLN A 684 27.20 18.83 -6.64
CA GLN A 684 25.90 19.45 -6.36
C GLN A 684 25.73 20.70 -7.23
N LEU A 685 24.53 20.96 -7.75
CA LEU A 685 24.24 22.18 -8.51
C LEU A 685 24.02 23.40 -7.59
N VAL A 686 25.09 23.83 -6.90
CA VAL A 686 25.04 24.90 -5.90
C VAL A 686 24.46 26.20 -6.47
N GLY A 687 24.78 26.52 -7.73
CA GLY A 687 24.27 27.70 -8.43
C GLY A 687 22.76 27.71 -8.68
N ARG A 688 22.08 26.57 -8.52
CA ARG A 688 20.63 26.38 -8.75
C ARG A 688 19.81 26.23 -7.47
N MET A 689 20.45 26.39 -6.31
CA MET A 689 19.80 26.17 -5.01
C MET A 689 18.70 27.18 -4.70
N LYS A 690 18.77 28.38 -5.27
CA LYS A 690 17.70 29.39 -5.12
C LYS A 690 16.44 28.92 -5.84
N GLU A 691 16.58 28.47 -7.07
CA GLU A 691 15.47 28.05 -7.92
C GLU A 691 14.71 26.87 -7.33
N ILE A 692 15.40 25.87 -6.79
CA ILE A 692 14.69 24.75 -6.15
C ILE A 692 13.97 25.17 -4.85
N ARG A 693 14.51 26.13 -4.10
CA ARG A 693 13.83 26.70 -2.92
C ARG A 693 12.59 27.49 -3.31
N ASP A 694 12.70 28.30 -4.36
CA ASP A 694 11.57 29.04 -4.91
C ASP A 694 10.50 28.08 -5.48
N ALA A 695 10.92 26.96 -6.09
CA ALA A 695 10.00 25.97 -6.63
C ALA A 695 9.33 25.08 -5.56
N HIS A 696 9.91 24.94 -4.37
CA HIS A 696 9.41 24.04 -3.32
C HIS A 696 9.59 24.63 -1.91
N PRO A 697 9.08 25.83 -1.61
CA PRO A 697 9.33 26.52 -0.34
C PRO A 697 8.93 25.68 0.88
N GLY A 698 7.77 25.01 0.84
CA GLY A 698 7.30 24.16 1.94
C GLY A 698 8.22 22.98 2.27
N PHE A 699 9.01 22.49 1.31
CA PHE A 699 9.99 21.41 1.54
C PHE A 699 11.12 21.84 2.49
N PHE A 700 11.49 23.11 2.46
CA PHE A 700 12.60 23.66 3.26
C PHE A 700 12.15 24.14 4.66
N ALA A 701 10.86 24.03 4.98
CA ALA A 701 10.28 24.42 6.27
C ALA A 701 10.24 23.24 7.26
N ILE A 702 11.39 22.57 7.49
CA ILE A 702 11.48 21.41 8.39
C ILE A 702 12.49 21.60 9.53
N ASP A 703 12.35 20.80 10.59
CA ASP A 703 13.39 20.65 11.61
C ASP A 703 14.49 19.68 11.14
N TYR A 704 15.65 20.23 10.81
CA TYR A 704 16.79 19.45 10.32
C TYR A 704 17.40 18.53 11.39
N ASN A 705 17.27 18.85 12.68
CA ASN A 705 17.79 18.00 13.76
C ASN A 705 16.94 16.74 13.89
N GLU A 706 15.61 16.89 13.91
CA GLU A 706 14.70 15.74 13.95
C GLU A 706 14.93 14.82 12.75
N TYR A 707 15.05 15.39 11.55
CA TYR A 707 15.38 14.66 10.33
C TYR A 707 16.72 13.89 10.46
N TYR A 708 17.77 14.55 10.97
CA TYR A 708 19.09 13.95 11.11
C TYR A 708 19.12 12.80 12.13
N THR A 709 18.48 12.97 13.29
CA THR A 709 18.42 11.93 14.31
C THR A 709 17.64 10.71 13.81
N ALA A 710 16.48 10.93 13.17
CA ALA A 710 15.70 9.86 12.57
C ALA A 710 16.49 9.10 11.48
N HIS A 711 17.33 9.80 10.70
CA HIS A 711 18.23 9.18 9.75
C HIS A 711 19.30 8.31 10.44
N CYS A 712 19.95 8.81 11.50
CA CYS A 712 20.96 8.06 12.24
C CYS A 712 20.40 6.75 12.81
N ASP A 713 19.20 6.79 13.39
CA ASP A 713 18.54 5.60 13.94
C ASP A 713 18.11 4.61 12.85
N THR A 714 17.65 5.10 11.70
CA THR A 714 17.32 4.26 10.55
C THR A 714 18.56 3.60 9.97
N LEU A 715 19.65 4.36 9.79
CA LEU A 715 20.90 3.82 9.26
C LEU A 715 21.50 2.79 10.21
N ARG A 716 21.45 3.01 11.53
CA ARG A 716 21.88 2.02 12.53
C ARG A 716 21.18 0.69 12.31
N ARG A 717 19.85 0.69 12.27
CA ARG A 717 19.06 -0.52 12.04
C ARG A 717 19.40 -1.21 10.72
N TRP A 718 19.68 -0.45 9.66
CA TRP A 718 19.97 -1.03 8.35
C TRP A 718 21.31 -1.74 8.32
N ILE A 719 22.33 -1.10 8.90
CA ILE A 719 23.67 -1.67 9.00
C ILE A 719 23.68 -2.90 9.90
N GLU A 720 23.06 -2.84 11.08
CA GLU A 720 22.94 -3.99 11.99
C GLU A 720 22.19 -5.16 11.34
N SER A 721 21.13 -4.87 10.57
CA SER A 721 20.41 -5.90 9.81
C SER A 721 21.25 -6.50 8.69
N ALA A 722 22.11 -5.71 8.03
CA ALA A 722 23.01 -6.20 6.98
C ALA A 722 24.08 -7.13 7.58
N GLU A 723 24.68 -6.73 8.70
CA GLU A 723 25.69 -7.52 9.41
C GLU A 723 25.10 -8.82 9.96
N ALA A 724 23.87 -8.78 10.48
CA ALA A 724 23.14 -9.98 10.91
C ALA A 724 22.87 -10.95 9.74
N GLN A 725 22.84 -10.47 8.49
CA GLN A 725 22.73 -11.28 7.28
C GLN A 725 24.11 -11.67 6.69
N GLY A 726 25.19 -11.43 7.42
CA GLY A 726 26.55 -11.81 7.03
C GLY A 726 27.23 -10.85 6.06
N ARG A 727 26.69 -9.63 5.88
CA ARG A 727 27.35 -8.56 5.11
C ARG A 727 28.44 -7.89 5.94
N ILE A 728 29.51 -7.45 5.29
CA ILE A 728 30.60 -6.71 5.92
C ILE A 728 30.46 -5.24 5.52
N ILE A 729 30.21 -4.36 6.50
CA ILE A 729 30.04 -2.93 6.26
C ILE A 729 31.30 -2.17 6.71
N ARG A 730 31.88 -1.37 5.83
CA ARG A 730 33.06 -0.53 6.11
C ARG A 730 32.78 0.92 5.77
N ASN A 731 33.23 1.84 6.62
CA ASN A 731 33.19 3.27 6.32
C ASN A 731 34.60 3.75 5.98
N LEU A 732 34.77 4.34 4.79
CA LEU A 732 36.06 4.71 4.21
C LEU A 732 36.41 6.19 4.41
N SER A 733 35.50 6.98 4.96
CA SER A 733 35.68 8.43 5.18
C SER A 733 35.18 8.83 6.56
N ALA A 734 35.71 9.92 7.12
CA ALA A 734 35.21 10.48 8.37
C ALA A 734 33.71 10.81 8.30
N SER A 735 32.98 10.50 9.38
CA SER A 735 31.55 10.70 9.51
C SER A 735 31.16 11.15 10.92
N HIS A 736 30.20 12.06 10.97
CA HIS A 736 29.47 12.43 12.18
C HIS A 736 28.34 11.45 12.49
N ILE A 737 27.97 10.57 11.57
CA ILE A 737 26.91 9.58 11.78
C ILE A 737 27.45 8.45 12.68
N PRO A 738 26.91 8.25 13.89
CA PRO A 738 27.53 7.38 14.90
C PRO A 738 27.84 5.96 14.41
N VAL A 739 26.88 5.31 13.74
CA VAL A 739 27.06 3.93 13.25
C VAL A 739 28.15 3.81 12.17
N LEU A 740 28.36 4.84 11.35
CA LEU A 740 29.43 4.85 10.35
C LEU A 740 30.79 5.12 11.02
N LYS A 741 30.82 6.01 12.02
CA LYS A 741 32.02 6.32 12.79
C LYS A 741 32.61 5.11 13.51
N GLU A 742 31.75 4.28 14.08
CA GLU A 742 32.15 2.99 14.70
C GLU A 742 32.89 2.05 13.71
N ARG A 743 32.66 2.23 12.41
CA ARG A 743 33.20 1.39 11.32
C ARG A 743 34.33 2.06 10.54
N GLU A 744 34.79 3.24 10.97
CA GLU A 744 36.01 3.90 10.46
C GLU A 744 37.28 3.21 11.00
N ALA A 745 37.25 2.82 12.28
CA ALA A 745 38.42 2.38 13.05
C ALA A 745 38.94 0.98 12.69
N MET A 746 38.26 0.23 11.82
CA MET A 746 38.71 -1.10 11.38
C MET A 746 39.71 -1.08 10.21
N LEU A 747 40.11 0.11 9.75
CA LEU A 747 41.07 0.28 8.64
C LEU A 747 42.54 0.41 9.09
N GLU A 748 42.81 0.69 10.37
CA GLU A 748 44.19 0.89 10.87
C GLU A 748 44.91 -0.42 11.28
N GLY A 749 44.37 -1.59 10.91
CA GLY A 749 44.92 -2.90 11.28
C GLY A 749 45.00 -3.95 10.16
N VAL A 750 44.88 -3.54 8.89
CA VAL A 750 45.00 -4.43 7.71
C VAL A 750 46.19 -4.02 6.85
#